data_AF-A0A166H931-F1
#
_entry.id   AF-A0A166H931-F1
#
_cell.length_a   1.000
_cell.length_b   1.000
_cell.length_c   1.000
_cell.angle_alpha   90.00
_cell.angle_beta   90.00
_cell.angle_gamma   90.00
#
_symmetry.space_group_name_H-M   'P 1'
#
loop_
_entity.id
_entity.type
_entity.pdbx_description
1 polymer ?
#
loop_
_entity_poly.entity_id
_entity_poly.type
_entity_poly.pdbx_seq_one_letter_code
_entity_poly.pdbx_strand_id
1 'polypeptide(L)'
;MFRRKVHKTTSSHVVNGRSCTLQTRCEPNFEAESIYDFAYTLRPSDAPPKSDPIASAYGHVILRDMLGESRQWYTEMDAPSDETAQLSKLFDSRGRLLEEHISNPYLRGKGVWGHELSEGSILLVTVLRVDESHRRQGLATWLLNHLLSESSIQLEPTQYFDIPGIPPRTPTATCPFAMAWPSALVPARLTKEQREEQWDAALKTFRGVGFRRIGRTAFFARALTDTSHPSLTLAAQDDAGPAATPGATDGLGPDGLPLPPPPSLSPFLRGLIQPEWTDNGHRYPLHALMLTSTSDEYIIDTLSKLTTETERAHICMADPTALNATPLHYAAMQARTPVIEKLLSLGAQESLFALTSDGFTPLDYLQQAMRDKRAFVLTFQVRSWPGQTRNCVLSQAVLLEAMGKPVPNENAVKWGCTCGQCVEGWFSPVMCYQIHVHAELATDFVRDGLEMEAEVQGRTRLFKSSTLDMIPFMDYLPKSIRDPGMYASFINGYSAVFRAIARVTESKIIPTADVVLRHALEAEYFDAQAVRFFLEKGGKVEHALNGLLHTAREQGPGGDGDFLETFGEEMGTLPTCENDEDYILLRSNLRIPPDLNGPLSGSWLETSRASDAASFGGGFGTDGDSSDVEGMCEGDSEEENDEEMEEEEAEKEDDQDVDMSDDEEGEDEGKPDNDR
;
A
#
# COMPACT_ATOMS: atom_id res chain seq x y z
N MET A 1 5.00 -10.16 26.71
CA MET A 1 5.94 -9.05 26.45
C MET A 1 7.37 -9.58 26.44
N PHE A 2 7.81 -10.16 25.33
CA PHE A 2 9.22 -10.52 25.14
C PHE A 2 10.01 -9.28 24.72
N ARG A 3 11.14 -9.02 25.36
CA ARG A 3 12.01 -7.86 25.05
C ARG A 3 12.62 -8.04 23.66
N ARG A 4 12.20 -7.22 22.68
CA ARG A 4 12.92 -7.05 21.41
C ARG A 4 14.38 -6.69 21.74
N LYS A 5 15.34 -7.53 21.34
CA LYS A 5 16.76 -7.34 21.66
C LYS A 5 17.35 -6.26 20.77
N VAL A 6 18.21 -5.44 21.36
CA VAL A 6 18.90 -4.34 20.67
C VAL A 6 20.34 -4.76 20.44
N HIS A 7 20.78 -4.85 19.18
CA HIS A 7 22.19 -5.06 18.89
C HIS A 7 22.93 -3.73 19.08
N LYS A 8 23.98 -3.72 19.90
CA LYS A 8 24.81 -2.54 20.15
C LYS A 8 26.27 -2.91 20.04
N THR A 9 26.98 -2.19 19.18
CA THR A 9 28.43 -2.36 19.01
C THR A 9 29.11 -1.01 19.20
N THR A 10 30.31 -1.05 19.78
CA THR A 10 31.11 0.14 20.03
C THR A 10 32.50 -0.10 19.46
N SER A 11 32.99 0.83 18.64
CA SER A 11 34.31 0.78 18.03
C SER A 11 35.05 2.12 18.18
N SER A 12 36.38 2.07 18.22
CA SER A 12 37.23 3.26 18.35
C SER A 12 37.88 3.60 17.02
N HIS A 13 37.83 4.87 16.65
CA HIS A 13 38.30 5.39 15.37
C HIS A 13 39.10 6.67 15.56
N VAL A 14 40.01 6.97 14.63
CA VAL A 14 40.69 8.26 14.57
C VAL A 14 40.14 9.04 13.39
N VAL A 15 39.43 10.13 13.66
CA VAL A 15 38.82 10.98 12.63
C VAL A 15 39.45 12.37 12.72
N ASN A 16 40.15 12.78 11.65
CA ASN A 16 40.93 14.04 11.61
C ASN A 16 41.91 14.22 12.79
N GLY A 17 42.57 13.14 13.21
CA GLY A 17 43.52 13.17 14.31
C GLY A 17 42.91 13.24 15.71
N ARG A 18 41.59 13.15 15.85
CA ARG A 18 40.89 13.04 17.14
C ARG A 18 40.44 11.60 17.36
N SER A 19 40.61 11.10 18.58
CA SER A 19 40.06 9.79 18.98
C SER A 19 38.56 9.93 19.18
N CYS A 20 37.79 9.13 18.46
CA CYS A 20 36.35 9.09 18.55
C CYS A 20 35.87 7.65 18.81
N THR A 21 34.77 7.54 19.51
CA THR A 21 34.04 6.31 19.76
C THR A 21 32.78 6.34 18.91
N LEU A 22 32.66 5.37 18.01
CA LEU A 22 31.46 5.13 17.24
C LEU A 22 30.62 4.08 17.95
N GLN A 23 29.37 4.41 18.24
CA GLN A 23 28.38 3.48 18.74
C GLN A 23 27.35 3.22 17.66
N THR A 24 27.19 1.95 17.29
CA THR A 24 26.16 1.47 16.37
C THR A 24 25.06 0.76 17.15
N ARG A 25 23.83 0.92 16.68
CA ARG A 25 22.63 0.27 17.21
C ARG A 25 21.80 -0.23 16.03
N CYS A 26 21.26 -1.43 16.13
CA CYS A 26 20.23 -1.94 15.23
C CYS A 26 19.15 -2.66 16.04
N GLU A 27 17.89 -2.40 15.75
CA GLU A 27 16.74 -3.01 16.43
C GLU A 27 15.52 -3.05 15.51
N PRO A 28 14.56 -3.97 15.75
CA PRO A 28 13.30 -3.96 15.02
C PRO A 28 12.56 -2.63 15.26
N ASN A 29 11.97 -2.07 14.21
CA ASN A 29 11.10 -0.91 14.32
C ASN A 29 9.89 -1.23 15.22
N PHE A 30 9.34 -0.22 15.89
CA PHE A 30 8.23 -0.45 16.81
C PHE A 30 6.91 -0.73 16.08
N GLU A 31 6.68 -0.05 14.96
CA GLU A 31 5.41 0.02 14.22
C GLU A 31 5.40 -0.84 12.94
N ALA A 32 6.57 -1.25 12.45
CA ALA A 32 6.74 -2.11 11.28
C ALA A 32 7.57 -3.36 11.64
N GLU A 33 7.10 -4.55 11.24
CA GLU A 33 7.72 -5.85 11.59
C GLU A 33 8.92 -6.18 10.68
N SER A 34 8.85 -5.77 9.43
CA SER A 34 9.83 -6.03 8.37
C SER A 34 10.81 -4.88 8.17
N ILE A 35 10.83 -3.93 9.11
CA ILE A 35 11.72 -2.76 9.10
C ILE A 35 12.52 -2.72 10.39
N TYR A 36 13.82 -2.44 10.28
CA TYR A 36 14.73 -2.31 11.42
C TYR A 36 15.34 -0.92 11.44
N ASP A 37 15.34 -0.29 12.61
CA ASP A 37 15.98 1.00 12.81
C ASP A 37 17.46 0.82 13.09
N PHE A 38 18.29 1.62 12.42
CA PHE A 38 19.71 1.72 12.73
C PHE A 38 20.07 3.11 13.24
N ALA A 39 21.08 3.17 14.11
CA ALA A 39 21.66 4.43 14.57
C ALA A 39 23.17 4.31 14.69
N TYR A 40 23.87 5.25 14.07
CA TYR A 40 25.32 5.43 14.16
C TYR A 40 25.58 6.75 14.86
N THR A 41 26.23 6.71 16.02
CA THR A 41 26.50 7.92 16.82
C THR A 41 27.98 8.02 17.13
N LEU A 42 28.59 9.11 16.68
CA LEU A 42 30.02 9.38 16.86
C LEU A 42 30.21 10.38 18.00
N ARG A 43 31.04 10.02 18.98
CA ARG A 43 31.42 10.88 20.10
C ARG A 43 32.94 10.97 20.24
N PRO A 44 33.50 12.07 20.76
CA PRO A 44 34.90 12.08 21.17
C PRO A 44 35.14 11.02 22.25
N SER A 45 36.26 10.31 22.20
CA SER A 45 36.54 9.20 23.14
C SER A 45 36.72 9.66 24.59
N ASP A 46 37.06 10.93 24.79
CA ASP A 46 37.19 11.61 26.08
C ASP A 46 35.88 12.26 26.57
N ALA A 47 34.81 12.19 25.78
CA ALA A 47 33.57 12.84 26.11
C ALA A 47 32.79 12.09 27.22
N PRO A 48 32.07 12.81 28.10
CA PRO A 48 31.21 12.20 29.11
C PRO A 48 30.15 11.26 28.49
N PRO A 49 29.69 10.22 29.21
CA PRO A 49 28.72 9.23 28.71
C PRO A 49 27.37 9.79 28.22
N LYS A 50 27.04 11.04 28.56
CA LYS A 50 25.81 11.75 28.17
C LYS A 50 26.04 12.95 27.24
N SER A 51 27.24 13.09 26.70
CA SER A 51 27.52 14.16 25.73
C SER A 51 26.74 13.96 24.43
N ASP A 52 26.32 15.06 23.84
CA ASP A 52 25.72 15.06 22.52
C ASP A 52 26.73 14.54 21.48
N PRO A 53 26.26 13.71 20.52
CA PRO A 53 27.12 13.21 19.46
C PRO A 53 27.60 14.35 18.56
N ILE A 54 28.88 14.29 18.16
CA ILE A 54 29.45 15.26 17.20
C ILE A 54 28.97 15.00 15.77
N ALA A 55 28.59 13.75 15.47
CA ALA A 55 27.92 13.37 14.24
C ALA A 55 27.04 12.15 14.49
N SER A 56 25.90 12.07 13.80
CA SER A 56 24.99 10.93 13.84
C SER A 56 24.38 10.65 12.47
N ALA A 57 24.10 9.37 12.22
CA ALA A 57 23.31 8.91 11.09
C ALA A 57 22.23 7.93 11.58
N TYR A 58 21.02 8.05 11.05
CA TYR A 58 19.89 7.20 11.38
C TYR A 58 19.13 6.82 10.11
N GLY A 59 18.37 5.74 10.21
CA GLY A 59 17.52 5.29 9.12
C GLY A 59 17.05 3.86 9.34
N HIS A 60 16.69 3.21 8.25
CA HIS A 60 16.00 1.94 8.24
C HIS A 60 16.71 0.90 7.36
N VAL A 61 16.68 -0.35 7.80
CA VAL A 61 16.87 -1.52 6.95
C VAL A 61 15.49 -2.05 6.62
N ILE A 62 15.11 -1.97 5.35
CA ILE A 62 13.79 -2.39 4.86
C ILE A 62 13.95 -3.75 4.20
N LEU A 63 13.29 -4.77 4.74
CA LEU A 63 13.25 -6.10 4.16
C LEU A 63 12.28 -6.14 2.97
N ARG A 64 12.65 -5.45 1.88
CA ARG A 64 11.77 -5.22 0.72
C ARG A 64 11.22 -6.52 0.14
N ASP A 65 12.06 -7.55 -0.03
CA ASP A 65 11.62 -8.82 -0.60
C ASP A 65 10.51 -9.44 0.25
N MET A 66 10.70 -9.52 1.58
CA MET A 66 9.69 -9.99 2.52
C MET A 66 8.41 -9.14 2.46
N LEU A 67 8.53 -7.81 2.42
CA LEU A 67 7.39 -6.90 2.31
C LEU A 67 6.62 -7.06 0.99
N GLY A 68 7.34 -7.28 -0.10
CA GLY A 68 6.78 -7.47 -1.42
C GLY A 68 6.06 -8.82 -1.56
N GLU A 69 6.64 -9.86 -0.96
CA GLU A 69 6.08 -11.20 -0.86
C GLU A 69 4.84 -11.23 0.06
N SER A 70 4.91 -10.58 1.21
CA SER A 70 3.80 -10.51 2.19
C SER A 70 2.70 -9.52 1.80
N ARG A 71 2.88 -8.74 0.72
CA ARG A 71 1.99 -7.67 0.25
C ARG A 71 1.77 -6.53 1.26
N GLN A 72 2.68 -6.37 2.22
CA GLN A 72 2.58 -5.33 3.25
C GLN A 72 3.39 -4.09 2.92
N TRP A 73 3.97 -4.00 1.71
CA TRP A 73 4.81 -2.89 1.27
C TRP A 73 4.27 -1.51 1.64
N TYR A 74 3.06 -1.16 1.20
CA TYR A 74 2.52 0.18 1.47
C TYR A 74 2.13 0.39 2.95
N THR A 75 1.58 -0.62 3.61
CA THR A 75 1.18 -0.51 5.03
C THR A 75 2.40 -0.32 5.93
N GLU A 76 3.42 -1.17 5.80
CA GLU A 76 4.61 -1.09 6.66
C GLU A 76 5.52 0.09 6.32
N MET A 77 5.54 0.56 5.06
CA MET A 77 6.34 1.73 4.68
C MET A 77 5.73 3.06 5.13
N ASP A 78 4.41 3.12 5.35
CA ASP A 78 3.72 4.32 5.81
C ASP A 78 3.96 4.59 7.31
N ALA A 79 4.17 3.54 8.11
CA ALA A 79 4.26 3.66 9.56
C ALA A 79 5.50 4.43 10.09
N PRO A 80 6.75 4.17 9.63
CA PRO A 80 7.93 4.70 10.32
C PRO A 80 8.17 6.22 10.14
N SER A 81 7.88 6.76 8.95
CA SER A 81 8.21 8.14 8.59
C SER A 81 7.56 8.60 7.27
N ASP A 82 7.43 9.91 7.08
CA ASP A 82 7.03 10.48 5.79
C ASP A 82 8.01 10.08 4.67
N GLU A 83 9.31 9.99 4.97
CA GLU A 83 10.32 9.61 3.99
C GLU A 83 10.15 8.17 3.48
N THR A 84 9.83 7.21 4.35
CA THR A 84 9.52 5.83 3.95
C THR A 84 8.21 5.77 3.16
N ALA A 85 7.19 6.53 3.57
CA ALA A 85 5.91 6.60 2.86
C ALA A 85 6.10 7.16 1.44
N GLN A 86 6.88 8.24 1.26
CA GLN A 86 7.17 8.80 -0.06
C GLN A 86 8.07 7.88 -0.90
N LEU A 87 9.02 7.17 -0.29
CA LEU A 87 9.84 6.19 -0.99
C LEU A 87 8.97 5.06 -1.56
N SER A 88 7.97 4.60 -0.80
CA SER A 88 7.11 3.49 -1.19
C SER A 88 6.40 3.71 -2.53
N LYS A 89 6.10 4.97 -2.88
CA LYS A 89 5.42 5.38 -4.11
C LYS A 89 6.26 5.20 -5.38
N LEU A 90 7.58 5.04 -5.25
CA LEU A 90 8.44 4.69 -6.39
C LEU A 90 8.29 3.22 -6.81
N PHE A 91 7.60 2.43 -6.00
CA PHE A 91 7.47 0.99 -6.16
C PHE A 91 5.99 0.58 -6.24
N ASP A 92 5.74 -0.58 -6.85
CA ASP A 92 4.43 -1.22 -6.83
C ASP A 92 4.12 -1.88 -5.47
N SER A 93 2.97 -2.54 -5.35
CA SER A 93 2.56 -3.17 -4.08
C SER A 93 3.42 -4.37 -3.68
N ARG A 94 4.32 -4.81 -4.56
CA ARG A 94 5.29 -5.88 -4.33
C ARG A 94 6.71 -5.33 -4.11
N GLY A 95 6.86 -4.02 -3.92
CA GLY A 95 8.15 -3.39 -3.73
C GLY A 95 9.03 -3.44 -4.99
N ARG A 96 8.46 -3.53 -6.20
CA ARG A 96 9.24 -3.49 -7.46
C ARG A 96 9.23 -2.10 -8.05
N LEU A 97 10.36 -1.63 -8.56
CA LEU A 97 10.49 -0.27 -9.09
C LEU A 97 9.52 -0.09 -10.25
N LEU A 98 8.74 1.01 -10.23
CA LEU A 98 7.76 1.29 -11.27
C LEU A 98 8.42 1.47 -12.64
N GLU A 99 7.78 0.90 -13.66
CA GLU A 99 8.27 0.86 -15.04
C GLU A 99 8.54 2.26 -15.62
N GLU A 100 7.79 3.27 -15.20
CA GLU A 100 8.01 4.67 -15.60
C GLU A 100 9.39 5.20 -15.18
N HIS A 101 9.99 4.69 -14.11
CA HIS A 101 11.35 5.07 -13.72
C HIS A 101 12.44 4.32 -14.50
N ILE A 102 12.04 3.37 -15.36
CA ILE A 102 12.95 2.51 -16.12
C ILE A 102 12.86 2.83 -17.62
N SER A 103 11.65 2.84 -18.19
CA SER A 103 11.43 2.97 -19.63
C SER A 103 11.01 4.37 -20.09
N ASN A 104 10.38 5.20 -19.25
CA ASN A 104 9.99 6.55 -19.67
C ASN A 104 11.26 7.38 -19.98
N PRO A 105 11.41 7.91 -21.19
CA PRO A 105 12.64 8.61 -21.61
C PRO A 105 13.00 9.83 -20.75
N TYR A 106 12.03 10.47 -20.11
CA TYR A 106 12.22 11.60 -19.23
C TYR A 106 12.46 11.15 -17.78
N LEU A 107 11.54 10.38 -17.21
CA LEU A 107 11.56 10.01 -15.78
C LEU A 107 12.71 9.09 -15.41
N ARG A 108 13.18 8.24 -16.32
CA ARG A 108 14.36 7.38 -16.09
C ARG A 108 15.66 8.16 -15.90
N GLY A 109 15.66 9.47 -16.17
CA GLY A 109 16.83 10.33 -16.01
C GLY A 109 18.00 9.85 -16.89
N LYS A 110 19.10 9.44 -16.25
CA LYS A 110 20.26 8.87 -16.96
C LYS A 110 20.14 7.38 -17.26
N GLY A 111 19.13 6.69 -16.74
CA GLY A 111 18.93 5.25 -16.96
C GLY A 111 20.05 4.39 -16.39
N VAL A 112 20.74 4.87 -15.34
CA VAL A 112 21.75 4.09 -14.61
C VAL A 112 21.13 3.19 -13.55
N TRP A 113 19.82 3.28 -13.36
CA TRP A 113 19.03 2.46 -12.45
C TRP A 113 17.90 1.78 -13.23
N GLY A 114 17.56 0.56 -12.84
CA GLY A 114 16.56 -0.29 -13.47
C GLY A 114 15.95 -1.30 -12.49
N HIS A 115 15.56 -2.47 -13.02
CA HIS A 115 14.89 -3.52 -12.25
C HIS A 115 15.73 -4.05 -11.08
N GLU A 116 17.05 -3.85 -11.07
CA GLU A 116 17.90 -4.25 -9.95
C GLU A 116 17.48 -3.61 -8.62
N LEU A 117 16.85 -2.43 -8.64
CA LEU A 117 16.30 -1.82 -7.43
C LEU A 117 15.06 -2.55 -6.87
N SER A 118 14.56 -3.56 -7.58
CA SER A 118 13.41 -4.38 -7.18
C SER A 118 13.80 -5.63 -6.39
N GLU A 119 15.11 -5.88 -6.17
CA GLU A 119 15.65 -7.06 -5.46
C GLU A 119 16.56 -6.70 -4.26
N GLY A 120 16.54 -7.53 -3.21
CA GLY A 120 17.30 -7.36 -1.96
C GLY A 120 16.78 -6.34 -0.95
N SER A 121 17.31 -6.33 0.27
CA SER A 121 16.93 -5.33 1.28
C SER A 121 17.42 -3.91 0.93
N ILE A 122 16.74 -2.88 1.43
CA ILE A 122 17.13 -1.48 1.23
C ILE A 122 17.74 -0.91 2.51
N LEU A 123 18.92 -0.30 2.41
CA LEU A 123 19.47 0.55 3.47
C LEU A 123 19.05 2.00 3.24
N LEU A 124 18.00 2.47 3.91
CA LEU A 124 17.50 3.84 3.79
C LEU A 124 18.13 4.75 4.85
N VAL A 125 18.87 5.77 4.44
CA VAL A 125 19.39 6.82 5.32
C VAL A 125 18.40 7.99 5.36
N THR A 126 17.75 8.20 6.51
CA THR A 126 16.75 9.27 6.70
C THR A 126 17.34 10.51 7.33
N VAL A 127 18.28 10.36 8.26
CA VAL A 127 18.87 11.48 8.99
C VAL A 127 20.39 11.40 8.97
N LEU A 128 21.03 12.52 8.59
CA LEU A 128 22.46 12.73 8.74
C LEU A 128 22.71 14.09 9.41
N ARG A 129 23.29 14.07 10.61
CA ARG A 129 23.53 15.26 11.41
C ARG A 129 25.00 15.38 11.77
N VAL A 130 25.54 16.60 11.63
CA VAL A 130 26.83 16.99 12.19
C VAL A 130 26.62 18.20 13.08
N ASP A 131 27.13 18.12 14.30
CA ASP A 131 27.10 19.23 15.25
C ASP A 131 27.72 20.49 14.65
N GLU A 132 27.12 21.64 14.89
CA GLU A 132 27.47 22.90 14.22
C GLU A 132 28.94 23.27 14.43
N SER A 133 29.46 23.07 15.64
CA SER A 133 30.86 23.35 15.98
C SER A 133 31.86 22.39 15.33
N HIS A 134 31.37 21.30 14.75
CA HIS A 134 32.15 20.24 14.11
C HIS A 134 31.93 20.13 12.59
N ARG A 135 31.14 21.03 11.98
CA ARG A 135 30.91 21.08 10.53
C ARG A 135 32.18 21.41 9.75
N ARG A 136 32.17 21.09 8.45
CA ARG A 136 33.28 21.29 7.49
C ARG A 136 34.58 20.54 7.82
N GLN A 137 34.51 19.55 8.70
CA GLN A 137 35.62 18.65 9.01
C GLN A 137 35.48 17.29 8.29
N GLY A 138 34.56 17.14 7.32
CA GLY A 138 34.39 15.86 6.61
C GLY A 138 33.76 14.72 7.43
N LEU A 139 33.26 15.00 8.65
CA LEU A 139 32.62 14.00 9.52
C LEU A 139 31.41 13.32 8.87
N ALA A 140 30.58 14.08 8.14
CA ALA A 140 29.43 13.54 7.43
C ALA A 140 29.84 12.48 6.38
N THR A 141 30.82 12.83 5.54
CA THR A 141 31.38 11.93 4.52
C THR A 141 32.03 10.70 5.15
N TRP A 142 32.79 10.89 6.24
CA TRP A 142 33.42 9.77 6.96
C TRP A 142 32.37 8.81 7.52
N LEU A 143 31.32 9.35 8.18
CA LEU A 143 30.28 8.54 8.80
C LEU A 143 29.45 7.79 7.75
N LEU A 144 29.09 8.45 6.65
CA LEU A 144 28.42 7.79 5.52
C LEU A 144 29.27 6.68 4.92
N ASN A 145 30.55 6.92 4.62
CA ASN A 145 31.41 5.86 4.06
C ASN A 145 31.55 4.67 5.00
N HIS A 146 31.58 4.90 6.32
CA HIS A 146 31.63 3.82 7.29
C HIS A 146 30.33 3.00 7.27
N LEU A 147 29.17 3.66 7.35
CA LEU A 147 27.85 3.02 7.24
C LEU A 147 27.70 2.23 5.92
N LEU A 148 28.12 2.83 4.80
CA LEU A 148 27.99 2.23 3.46
C LEU A 148 28.99 1.09 3.20
N SER A 149 30.00 0.92 4.05
CA SER A 149 30.94 -0.21 3.97
C SER A 149 30.37 -1.49 4.57
N GLU A 150 29.29 -1.39 5.34
CA GLU A 150 28.56 -2.51 5.92
C GLU A 150 27.36 -2.85 5.03
N SER A 151 27.56 -3.75 4.06
CA SER A 151 26.47 -4.19 3.16
C SER A 151 25.56 -5.24 3.77
N SER A 152 25.95 -5.84 4.90
CA SER A 152 25.20 -6.89 5.59
C SER A 152 24.98 -6.50 7.04
N ILE A 153 23.72 -6.48 7.46
CA ILE A 153 23.34 -6.18 8.84
C ILE A 153 22.81 -7.47 9.45
N GLN A 154 23.40 -7.87 10.58
CA GLN A 154 22.91 -9.01 11.34
C GLN A 154 21.57 -8.63 11.98
N LEU A 155 20.51 -9.31 11.58
CA LEU A 155 19.21 -9.18 12.20
C LEU A 155 18.99 -10.33 13.16
N GLU A 156 18.33 -10.04 14.27
CA GLU A 156 17.82 -11.08 15.14
C GLU A 156 16.58 -11.73 14.48
N PRO A 157 16.34 -13.04 14.68
CA PRO A 157 15.13 -13.69 14.19
C PRO A 157 13.89 -12.97 14.73
N THR A 158 12.97 -12.60 13.85
CA THR A 158 11.59 -12.31 14.26
C THR A 158 10.96 -13.59 14.81
N GLN A 159 10.01 -13.45 15.75
CA GLN A 159 9.44 -14.57 16.51
C GLN A 159 8.66 -15.60 15.66
N TYR A 160 8.51 -15.36 14.36
CA TYR A 160 7.86 -16.27 13.42
C TYR A 160 8.65 -17.55 13.14
N PHE A 161 9.94 -17.63 13.52
CA PHE A 161 10.81 -18.76 13.18
C PHE A 161 11.03 -19.82 14.28
N ASP A 162 10.28 -19.80 15.39
CA ASP A 162 10.38 -20.85 16.42
C ASP A 162 9.54 -22.09 16.04
N ILE A 163 9.91 -22.76 14.94
CA ILE A 163 9.40 -24.09 14.56
C ILE A 163 10.25 -25.17 15.27
N PRO A 164 9.66 -26.07 16.08
CA PRO A 164 10.41 -27.15 16.73
C PRO A 164 11.09 -28.07 15.71
N GLY A 165 12.43 -28.04 15.66
CA GLY A 165 13.25 -28.93 14.82
C GLY A 165 13.96 -28.25 13.64
N ILE A 166 13.67 -26.98 13.36
CA ILE A 166 14.36 -26.18 12.34
C ILE A 166 15.28 -25.18 13.07
N PRO A 167 16.59 -25.11 12.75
CA PRO A 167 17.46 -24.13 13.37
C PRO A 167 17.02 -22.71 12.96
N PRO A 168 16.89 -21.76 13.90
CA PRO A 168 16.51 -20.38 13.58
C PRO A 168 17.54 -19.80 12.61
N ARG A 169 17.12 -19.48 11.39
CA ARG A 169 17.93 -18.70 10.46
C ARG A 169 18.00 -17.28 11.02
N THR A 170 19.17 -16.83 11.44
CA THR A 170 19.41 -15.42 11.74
C THR A 170 19.36 -14.68 10.39
N PRO A 171 18.35 -13.86 10.09
CA PRO A 171 18.30 -13.20 8.80
C PRO A 171 19.47 -12.22 8.74
N THR A 172 20.46 -12.50 7.90
CA THR A 172 21.44 -11.47 7.55
C THR A 172 20.82 -10.70 6.41
N ALA A 173 20.33 -9.49 6.68
CA ALA A 173 19.86 -8.62 5.60
C ALA A 173 21.08 -8.10 4.85
N THR A 174 21.24 -8.56 3.62
CA THR A 174 22.23 -8.00 2.70
C THR A 174 21.53 -6.93 1.88
N CYS A 175 22.00 -5.70 2.01
CA CYS A 175 21.49 -4.56 1.26
C CYS A 175 22.35 -4.38 0.00
N PRO A 176 21.89 -4.74 -1.21
CA PRO A 176 22.61 -4.43 -2.44
C PRO A 176 22.69 -2.92 -2.69
N PHE A 177 21.73 -2.13 -2.18
CA PHE A 177 21.64 -0.69 -2.38
C PHE A 177 21.40 0.07 -1.08
N ALA A 178 21.98 1.26 -0.99
CA ALA A 178 21.56 2.28 -0.04
C ALA A 178 20.72 3.34 -0.76
N MET A 179 19.71 3.87 -0.09
CA MET A 179 18.85 4.94 -0.57
C MET A 179 18.83 6.11 0.42
N ALA A 180 18.55 7.31 -0.09
CA ALA A 180 18.38 8.50 0.72
C ALA A 180 17.52 9.53 -0.02
N TRP A 181 16.83 10.38 0.73
CA TRP A 181 16.27 11.63 0.23
C TRP A 181 17.10 12.79 0.79
N PRO A 182 18.10 13.30 0.06
CA PRO A 182 18.99 14.35 0.55
C PRO A 182 18.26 15.69 0.58
N SER A 183 17.44 15.88 1.60
CA SER A 183 16.72 17.11 1.91
C SER A 183 17.32 17.75 3.17
N ALA A 184 17.20 19.07 3.30
CA ALA A 184 17.54 19.75 4.54
C ALA A 184 16.42 19.50 5.57
N LEU A 185 16.75 18.91 6.73
CA LEU A 185 15.85 18.91 7.89
C LEU A 185 15.57 20.37 8.26
N VAL A 186 14.32 20.83 8.10
CA VAL A 186 13.95 22.23 8.28
C VAL A 186 13.51 22.48 9.73
N PRO A 187 14.34 23.08 10.61
CA PRO A 187 13.78 23.77 11.77
C PRO A 187 13.03 25.01 11.27
N ALA A 188 11.88 25.31 11.89
CA ALA A 188 10.93 26.36 11.52
C ALA A 188 11.48 27.82 11.46
N ARG A 189 12.79 28.04 11.60
CA ARG A 189 13.44 29.35 11.74
C ARG A 189 14.53 29.68 10.70
N LEU A 190 14.76 28.83 9.68
CA LEU A 190 15.78 29.11 8.65
C LEU A 190 15.24 30.04 7.55
N THR A 191 16.08 30.95 7.03
CA THR A 191 15.76 31.74 5.83
C THR A 191 15.78 30.86 4.57
N LYS A 192 15.25 31.36 3.44
CA LYS A 192 15.30 30.65 2.15
C LYS A 192 16.73 30.32 1.74
N GLU A 193 17.63 31.30 1.83
CA GLU A 193 19.06 31.15 1.52
C GLU A 193 19.74 30.08 2.38
N GLN A 194 19.47 30.07 3.69
CA GLN A 194 20.04 29.06 4.60
C GLN A 194 19.54 27.64 4.29
N ARG A 195 18.29 27.51 3.82
CA ARG A 195 17.75 26.20 3.37
C ARG A 195 18.44 25.73 2.11
N GLU A 196 18.63 26.61 1.13
CA GLU A 196 19.35 26.31 -0.11
C GLU A 196 20.80 25.90 0.16
N GLU A 197 21.51 26.62 1.04
CA GLU A 197 22.87 26.26 1.43
C GLU A 197 22.96 24.87 2.10
N GLN A 198 22.01 24.54 2.98
CA GLN A 198 21.98 23.23 3.63
C GLN A 198 21.62 22.12 2.65
N TRP A 199 20.69 22.39 1.74
CA TRP A 199 20.30 21.47 0.68
C TRP A 199 21.47 21.16 -0.25
N ASP A 200 22.20 22.18 -0.71
CA ASP A 200 23.39 22.03 -1.55
C ASP A 200 24.50 21.26 -0.82
N ALA A 201 24.69 21.53 0.48
CA ALA A 201 25.65 20.80 1.30
C ALA A 201 25.29 19.31 1.43
N ALA A 202 24.01 18.99 1.63
CA ALA A 202 23.52 17.61 1.67
C ALA A 202 23.73 16.91 0.32
N LEU A 203 23.29 17.50 -0.79
CA LEU A 203 23.47 16.97 -2.14
C LEU A 203 24.94 16.70 -2.45
N LYS A 204 25.83 17.67 -2.16
CA LYS A 204 27.27 17.52 -2.38
C LYS A 204 27.86 16.39 -1.54
N THR A 205 27.40 16.22 -0.30
CA THR A 205 27.88 15.18 0.60
C THR A 205 27.49 13.79 0.09
N PHE A 206 26.21 13.57 -0.23
CA PHE A 206 25.72 12.27 -0.73
C PHE A 206 26.32 11.93 -2.11
N ARG A 207 26.35 12.89 -3.04
CA ARG A 207 27.00 12.69 -4.36
C ARG A 207 28.49 12.39 -4.22
N GLY A 208 29.15 13.03 -3.25
CA GLY A 208 30.57 12.83 -2.95
C GLY A 208 30.93 11.41 -2.49
N VAL A 209 29.98 10.67 -1.89
CA VAL A 209 30.18 9.26 -1.51
C VAL A 209 29.61 8.27 -2.54
N GLY A 210 29.17 8.75 -3.70
CA GLY A 210 28.75 7.90 -4.83
C GLY A 210 27.24 7.71 -4.99
N PHE A 211 26.40 8.40 -4.23
CA PHE A 211 24.95 8.40 -4.50
C PHE A 211 24.63 9.12 -5.81
N ARG A 212 23.70 8.57 -6.59
CA ARG A 212 23.12 9.19 -7.80
C ARG A 212 21.60 9.10 -7.77
N ARG A 213 20.93 10.04 -8.43
CA ARG A 213 19.47 10.15 -8.38
C ARG A 213 18.81 8.92 -9.03
N ILE A 214 17.73 8.44 -8.43
CA ILE A 214 16.87 7.42 -9.05
C ILE A 214 15.97 8.13 -10.05
N GLY A 215 16.27 7.99 -11.34
CA GLY A 215 15.59 8.71 -12.39
C GLY A 215 15.61 10.23 -12.19
N ARG A 216 14.43 10.86 -12.17
CA ARG A 216 14.19 12.27 -11.83
C ARG A 216 13.48 12.46 -10.49
N THR A 217 13.46 11.44 -9.64
CA THR A 217 12.77 11.47 -8.34
C THR A 217 13.54 12.31 -7.30
N ALA A 218 12.95 12.52 -6.13
CA ALA A 218 13.64 13.14 -5.00
C ALA A 218 14.73 12.25 -4.38
N PHE A 219 14.67 10.94 -4.63
CA PHE A 219 15.51 9.93 -4.00
C PHE A 219 16.80 9.66 -4.79
N PHE A 220 17.82 9.27 -4.04
CA PHE A 220 19.12 8.86 -4.54
C PHE A 220 19.41 7.43 -4.08
N ALA A 221 20.10 6.68 -4.92
CA ALA A 221 20.60 5.35 -4.59
C ALA A 221 22.13 5.27 -4.74
N ARG A 222 22.73 4.25 -4.11
CA ARG A 222 24.13 3.87 -4.25
C ARG A 222 24.23 2.34 -4.20
N ALA A 223 24.92 1.75 -5.18
CA ALA A 223 25.26 0.33 -5.16
C ALA A 223 26.28 0.06 -4.04
N LEU A 224 26.02 -0.96 -3.21
CA LEU A 224 26.89 -1.37 -2.11
C LEU A 224 27.72 -2.61 -2.47
N THR A 225 27.14 -3.52 -3.24
CA THR A 225 27.74 -4.81 -3.58
C THR A 225 28.41 -4.80 -4.96
N ASP A 226 27.76 -4.23 -5.98
CA ASP A 226 28.33 -4.11 -7.32
C ASP A 226 29.23 -2.88 -7.43
N THR A 227 30.54 -3.11 -7.32
CA THR A 227 31.56 -2.07 -7.46
C THR A 227 31.76 -1.57 -8.90
N SER A 228 31.22 -2.28 -9.89
CA SER A 228 31.27 -1.90 -11.31
C SER A 228 30.01 -1.17 -11.79
N HIS A 229 29.04 -0.96 -10.88
CA HIS A 229 27.74 -0.40 -11.22
C HIS A 229 27.86 0.98 -11.91
N PRO A 230 27.12 1.25 -13.00
CA PRO A 230 27.24 2.49 -13.78
C PRO A 230 27.09 3.76 -12.94
N SER A 231 26.22 3.74 -11.93
CA SER A 231 26.01 4.88 -11.02
C SER A 231 27.27 5.33 -10.26
N LEU A 232 28.23 4.43 -10.01
CA LEU A 232 29.49 4.75 -9.35
C LEU A 232 30.48 5.48 -10.27
N THR A 233 30.34 5.29 -11.59
CA THR A 233 31.17 5.94 -12.61
C THR A 233 30.57 7.24 -13.16
N LEU A 234 29.26 7.42 -13.03
CA LEU A 234 28.57 8.64 -13.42
C LEU A 234 29.08 9.83 -12.58
N ALA A 235 29.53 10.91 -13.22
CA ALA A 235 29.99 12.08 -12.47
C ALA A 235 28.81 12.86 -11.86
N ALA A 236 29.03 13.48 -10.70
CA ALA A 236 27.97 14.17 -9.95
C ALA A 236 27.30 15.32 -10.73
N GLN A 237 28.06 16.00 -11.59
CA GLN A 237 27.56 17.07 -12.46
C GLN A 237 26.75 16.55 -13.66
N ASP A 238 26.96 15.29 -14.03
CA ASP A 238 26.24 14.64 -15.14
C ASP A 238 24.97 13.94 -14.64
N ASP A 239 24.74 13.88 -13.33
CA ASP A 239 23.55 13.30 -12.70
C ASP A 239 22.28 14.07 -13.06
N ALA A 240 21.14 13.37 -13.16
CA ALA A 240 19.88 14.01 -13.55
C ALA A 240 19.40 15.01 -12.47
N GLY A 241 18.82 16.13 -12.92
CA GLY A 241 18.06 17.03 -12.06
C GLY A 241 16.74 16.39 -11.62
N PRO A 242 16.13 16.86 -10.51
CA PRO A 242 14.79 16.43 -10.14
C PRO A 242 13.77 16.81 -11.22
N ALA A 243 12.60 16.15 -11.21
CA ALA A 243 11.44 16.59 -11.96
C ALA A 243 11.09 18.04 -11.57
N ALA A 244 10.53 18.81 -12.51
CA ALA A 244 10.17 20.19 -12.25
C ALA A 244 9.07 20.24 -11.17
N THR A 245 9.24 21.09 -10.15
CA THR A 245 8.18 21.36 -9.17
C THR A 245 7.16 22.35 -9.75
N PRO A 246 5.84 22.13 -9.55
CA PRO A 246 4.83 23.12 -9.91
C PRO A 246 5.09 24.42 -9.14
N GLY A 247 5.09 25.57 -9.82
CA GLY A 247 5.18 26.88 -9.18
C GLY A 247 6.59 27.44 -8.90
N ALA A 248 7.68 26.73 -9.22
CA ALA A 248 9.05 27.26 -9.03
C ALA A 248 9.53 28.20 -10.15
N THR A 249 8.69 28.45 -11.16
CA THR A 249 8.96 29.48 -12.18
C THR A 249 8.38 30.79 -11.67
N ASP A 250 9.23 31.76 -11.33
CA ASP A 250 8.86 33.15 -10.98
C ASP A 250 8.21 33.90 -12.18
N GLY A 251 7.23 33.30 -12.85
CA GLY A 251 6.70 33.73 -14.14
C GLY A 251 7.70 33.62 -15.30
N LEU A 252 8.85 32.97 -15.09
CA LEU A 252 9.91 32.82 -16.07
C LEU A 252 9.89 31.41 -16.69
N GLY A 253 9.87 31.33 -18.02
CA GLY A 253 10.06 30.09 -18.75
C GLY A 253 11.47 29.50 -18.57
N PRO A 254 11.73 28.32 -19.14
CA PRO A 254 13.01 27.61 -19.00
C PRO A 254 14.24 28.42 -19.46
N ASP A 255 14.03 29.45 -20.29
CA ASP A 255 15.07 30.37 -20.77
C ASP A 255 15.30 31.60 -19.86
N GLY A 256 14.62 31.66 -18.71
CA GLY A 256 14.64 32.82 -17.80
C GLY A 256 13.88 34.05 -18.35
N LEU A 257 13.08 33.87 -19.41
CA LEU A 257 12.25 34.91 -20.01
C LEU A 257 10.82 34.84 -19.49
N PRO A 258 10.09 35.97 -19.38
CA PRO A 258 8.68 35.97 -19.01
C PRO A 258 7.87 35.02 -19.90
N LEU A 259 7.02 34.21 -19.28
CA LEU A 259 6.13 33.30 -20.00
C LEU A 259 5.25 34.10 -20.97
N PRO A 260 4.95 33.56 -22.17
CA PRO A 260 4.04 34.21 -23.11
C PRO A 260 2.69 34.47 -22.43
N PRO A 261 2.04 35.63 -22.65
CA PRO A 261 0.71 35.85 -22.11
C PRO A 261 -0.25 34.83 -22.71
N PRO A 262 -1.17 34.24 -21.90
CA PRO A 262 -2.21 33.38 -22.44
C PRO A 262 -3.03 34.18 -23.47
N PRO A 263 -3.65 33.51 -24.46
CA PRO A 263 -4.54 34.18 -25.39
C PRO A 263 -5.65 34.89 -24.64
N SER A 264 -6.15 35.98 -25.23
CA SER A 264 -7.19 36.77 -24.61
C SER A 264 -8.44 35.92 -24.39
N LEU A 265 -8.87 35.81 -23.13
CA LEU A 265 -10.13 35.15 -22.79
C LEU A 265 -11.29 35.86 -23.48
N SER A 266 -12.12 35.09 -24.18
CA SER A 266 -13.39 35.57 -24.73
C SER A 266 -14.35 35.97 -23.59
N PRO A 267 -15.39 36.79 -23.87
CA PRO A 267 -16.40 37.09 -22.86
C PRO A 267 -17.04 35.84 -22.26
N PHE A 268 -17.20 34.78 -23.07
CA PHE A 268 -17.72 33.50 -22.60
C PHE A 268 -16.78 32.83 -21.58
N LEU A 269 -15.49 32.68 -21.92
CA LEU A 269 -14.51 32.06 -21.01
C LEU A 269 -14.31 32.86 -19.72
N ARG A 270 -14.38 34.20 -19.77
CA ARG A 270 -14.37 35.03 -18.57
C ARG A 270 -15.60 34.82 -17.69
N GLY A 271 -16.75 34.53 -18.30
CA GLY A 271 -17.99 34.24 -17.58
C GLY A 271 -17.97 32.91 -16.82
N LEU A 272 -17.01 32.02 -17.11
CA LEU A 272 -16.83 30.76 -16.38
C LEU A 272 -16.05 30.93 -15.07
N ILE A 273 -15.28 32.02 -14.96
CA ILE A 273 -14.38 32.26 -13.85
C ILE A 273 -15.16 32.37 -12.54
N GLN A 274 -14.78 31.57 -11.55
CA GLN A 274 -15.30 31.68 -10.21
C GLN A 274 -14.36 32.51 -9.31
N PRO A 275 -14.90 33.34 -8.40
CA PRO A 275 -14.11 34.18 -7.49
C PRO A 275 -13.11 33.39 -6.63
N GLU A 276 -13.46 32.18 -6.22
CA GLU A 276 -12.68 31.31 -5.35
C GLU A 276 -11.52 30.60 -6.07
N TRP A 277 -11.45 30.68 -7.40
CA TRP A 277 -10.34 30.09 -8.14
C TRP A 277 -9.03 30.86 -7.89
N THR A 278 -7.92 30.13 -7.98
CA THR A 278 -6.58 30.73 -7.93
C THR A 278 -6.34 31.63 -9.15
N ASP A 279 -5.32 32.50 -9.07
CA ASP A 279 -4.90 33.34 -10.20
C ASP A 279 -4.64 32.52 -11.48
N ASN A 280 -4.11 31.30 -11.33
CA ASN A 280 -3.93 30.37 -12.45
C ASN A 280 -5.28 29.89 -13.00
N GLY A 281 -6.24 29.56 -12.13
CA GLY A 281 -7.60 29.20 -12.55
C GLY A 281 -8.32 30.33 -13.27
N HIS A 282 -8.07 31.59 -12.90
CA HIS A 282 -8.57 32.77 -13.65
C HIS A 282 -7.95 32.89 -15.04
N ARG A 283 -6.68 32.51 -15.20
CA ARG A 283 -5.96 32.54 -16.50
C ARG A 283 -6.32 31.36 -17.39
N TYR A 284 -6.62 30.21 -16.80
CA TYR A 284 -6.93 28.96 -17.50
C TYR A 284 -8.27 28.36 -17.03
N PRO A 285 -9.42 28.99 -17.35
CA PRO A 285 -10.72 28.59 -16.83
C PRO A 285 -11.10 27.13 -17.14
N LEU A 286 -10.71 26.61 -18.31
CA LEU A 286 -10.97 25.23 -18.68
C LEU A 286 -10.17 24.23 -17.83
N HIS A 287 -8.96 24.59 -17.37
CA HIS A 287 -8.16 23.72 -16.51
C HIS A 287 -8.78 23.64 -15.11
N ALA A 288 -9.12 24.80 -14.55
CA ALA A 288 -9.82 24.89 -13.26
C ALA A 288 -11.13 24.07 -13.28
N LEU A 289 -11.91 24.20 -14.36
CA LEU A 289 -13.17 23.47 -14.52
C LEU A 289 -13.00 21.94 -14.50
N MET A 290 -11.87 21.39 -14.95
CA MET A 290 -11.61 19.94 -14.86
C MET A 290 -11.30 19.49 -13.43
N LEU A 291 -10.72 20.38 -12.62
CA LEU A 291 -10.26 20.10 -11.26
C LEU A 291 -11.32 20.35 -10.19
N THR A 292 -12.34 21.15 -10.45
CA THR A 292 -13.43 21.44 -9.51
C THR A 292 -14.39 20.26 -9.38
N SER A 293 -15.20 20.24 -8.32
CA SER A 293 -16.27 19.23 -8.10
C SER A 293 -17.50 19.41 -9.01
N THR A 294 -17.35 20.07 -10.15
CA THR A 294 -18.44 20.37 -11.09
C THR A 294 -18.91 19.10 -11.81
N SER A 295 -20.21 19.01 -12.14
CA SER A 295 -20.78 17.85 -12.84
C SER A 295 -20.27 17.73 -14.27
N ASP A 296 -20.05 16.49 -14.74
CA ASP A 296 -19.59 16.21 -16.11
C ASP A 296 -20.55 16.79 -17.16
N GLU A 297 -21.87 16.79 -16.90
CA GLU A 297 -22.87 17.37 -17.79
C GLU A 297 -22.66 18.87 -18.02
N TYR A 298 -22.40 19.63 -16.95
CA TYR A 298 -22.13 21.06 -17.05
C TYR A 298 -20.83 21.33 -17.81
N ILE A 299 -19.79 20.52 -17.56
CA ILE A 299 -18.52 20.63 -18.27
C ILE A 299 -18.74 20.36 -19.77
N ILE A 300 -19.48 19.32 -20.13
CA ILE A 300 -19.77 18.98 -21.53
C ILE A 300 -20.61 20.05 -22.22
N ASP A 301 -21.63 20.61 -21.56
CA ASP A 301 -22.42 21.72 -22.07
C ASP A 301 -21.54 22.95 -22.30
N THR A 302 -20.66 23.27 -21.34
CA THR A 302 -19.69 24.36 -21.46
C THR A 302 -18.74 24.15 -22.64
N LEU A 303 -18.17 22.95 -22.79
CA LEU A 303 -17.31 22.60 -23.92
C LEU A 303 -18.06 22.67 -25.27
N SER A 304 -19.34 22.32 -25.29
CA SER A 304 -20.17 22.40 -26.50
C SER A 304 -20.45 23.82 -26.96
N LYS A 305 -20.35 24.81 -26.06
CA LYS A 305 -20.53 26.24 -26.34
C LYS A 305 -19.26 26.91 -26.88
N LEU A 306 -18.13 26.20 -26.95
CA LEU A 306 -16.89 26.69 -27.57
C LEU A 306 -17.04 26.70 -29.11
N THR A 307 -17.57 27.81 -29.62
CA THR A 307 -17.94 27.95 -31.05
C THR A 307 -16.85 28.57 -31.90
N THR A 308 -15.97 29.38 -31.31
CA THR A 308 -14.90 30.08 -32.05
C THR A 308 -13.59 29.29 -32.02
N GLU A 309 -12.77 29.45 -33.06
CA GLU A 309 -11.44 28.84 -33.13
C GLU A 309 -10.53 29.28 -31.97
N THR A 310 -10.64 30.56 -31.58
CA THR A 310 -9.92 31.12 -30.43
C THR A 310 -10.30 30.50 -29.10
N GLU A 311 -11.58 30.14 -28.92
CA GLU A 311 -12.04 29.44 -27.72
C GLU A 311 -11.59 27.98 -27.73
N ARG A 312 -11.68 27.31 -28.88
CA ARG A 312 -11.23 25.92 -29.03
C ARG A 312 -9.74 25.74 -28.83
N ALA A 313 -8.92 26.74 -29.17
CA ALA A 313 -7.48 26.72 -28.89
C ALA A 313 -7.14 26.54 -27.39
N HIS A 314 -8.06 26.88 -26.47
CA HIS A 314 -7.85 26.68 -25.04
C HIS A 314 -7.95 25.20 -24.62
N ILE A 315 -8.51 24.33 -25.45
CA ILE A 315 -8.64 22.88 -25.19
C ILE A 315 -7.28 22.18 -25.20
N CYS A 316 -6.36 22.62 -26.07
CA CYS A 316 -5.01 22.06 -26.20
C CYS A 316 -3.96 22.93 -25.49
N MET A 317 -4.37 23.96 -24.78
CA MET A 317 -3.46 24.87 -24.09
C MET A 317 -2.81 24.16 -22.92
N ALA A 318 -1.48 24.25 -22.82
CA ALA A 318 -0.77 23.84 -21.63
C ALA A 318 -0.63 25.03 -20.67
N ASP A 319 -0.75 24.77 -19.37
CA ASP A 319 -0.45 25.75 -18.33
C ASP A 319 1.04 25.68 -17.94
N PRO A 320 1.90 26.59 -18.42
CA PRO A 320 3.32 26.57 -18.10
C PRO A 320 3.64 26.79 -16.61
N THR A 321 2.72 27.33 -15.81
CA THR A 321 2.92 27.50 -14.36
C THR A 321 2.46 26.28 -13.56
N ALA A 322 1.63 25.42 -14.16
CA ALA A 322 1.11 24.19 -13.59
C ALA A 322 1.57 22.95 -14.38
N LEU A 323 2.87 22.69 -14.33
CA LEU A 323 3.52 21.54 -14.96
C LEU A 323 3.35 21.42 -16.49
N ASN A 324 3.00 22.50 -17.20
CA ASN A 324 2.69 22.40 -18.63
C ASN A 324 1.55 21.39 -18.91
N ALA A 325 0.64 21.20 -17.95
CA ALA A 325 -0.50 20.30 -18.08
C ALA A 325 -1.59 20.94 -18.95
N THR A 326 -2.30 20.12 -19.71
CA THR A 326 -3.45 20.54 -20.54
C THR A 326 -4.77 20.12 -19.86
N PRO A 327 -5.94 20.63 -20.30
CA PRO A 327 -7.23 20.17 -19.78
C PRO A 327 -7.41 18.65 -19.88
N LEU A 328 -6.86 18.02 -20.93
CA LEU A 328 -6.91 16.56 -21.10
C LEU A 328 -6.16 15.81 -19.99
N HIS A 329 -5.05 16.35 -19.49
CA HIS A 329 -4.32 15.76 -18.36
C HIS A 329 -5.19 15.75 -17.10
N TYR A 330 -5.81 16.89 -16.77
CA TYR A 330 -6.66 16.99 -15.58
C TYR A 330 -7.95 16.18 -15.70
N ALA A 331 -8.58 16.14 -16.87
CA ALA A 331 -9.73 15.28 -17.12
C ALA A 331 -9.37 13.79 -16.97
N ALA A 332 -8.19 13.38 -17.46
CA ALA A 332 -7.69 12.02 -17.31
C ALA A 332 -7.35 11.67 -15.85
N MET A 333 -6.67 12.56 -15.13
CA MET A 333 -6.36 12.39 -13.71
C MET A 333 -7.63 12.16 -12.86
N GLN A 334 -8.71 12.90 -13.15
CA GLN A 334 -10.00 12.76 -12.47
C GLN A 334 -10.88 11.64 -13.05
N ALA A 335 -10.38 10.89 -14.04
CA ALA A 335 -11.11 9.85 -14.76
C ALA A 335 -12.49 10.29 -15.29
N ARG A 336 -12.62 11.52 -15.79
CA ARG A 336 -13.89 12.07 -16.31
C ARG A 336 -14.16 11.57 -17.74
N THR A 337 -14.55 10.30 -17.91
CA THR A 337 -14.70 9.65 -19.22
C THR A 337 -15.50 10.47 -20.24
N PRO A 338 -16.72 10.95 -19.92
CA PRO A 338 -17.53 11.69 -20.90
C PRO A 338 -16.87 13.03 -21.31
N VAL A 339 -16.14 13.66 -20.38
CA VAL A 339 -15.39 14.89 -20.63
C VAL A 339 -14.17 14.62 -21.50
N ILE A 340 -13.43 13.53 -21.25
CA ILE A 340 -12.30 13.09 -22.08
C ILE A 340 -12.76 12.86 -23.53
N GLU A 341 -13.83 12.08 -23.73
CA GLU A 341 -14.42 11.85 -25.05
C GLU A 341 -14.82 13.16 -25.73
N LYS A 342 -15.43 14.08 -24.98
CA LYS A 342 -15.83 15.39 -25.50
C LYS A 342 -14.62 16.23 -25.90
N LEU A 343 -13.59 16.33 -25.06
CA LEU A 343 -12.35 17.05 -25.36
C LEU A 343 -11.69 16.50 -26.62
N LEU A 344 -11.58 15.17 -26.74
CA LEU A 344 -11.09 14.52 -27.94
C LEU A 344 -11.96 14.87 -29.15
N SER A 345 -13.29 14.80 -29.07
CA SER A 345 -14.17 15.18 -30.19
C SER A 345 -13.99 16.64 -30.68
N LEU A 346 -13.44 17.51 -29.83
CA LEU A 346 -13.21 18.93 -30.10
C LEU A 346 -11.77 19.28 -30.50
N GLY A 347 -10.89 18.30 -30.68
CA GLY A 347 -9.52 18.50 -31.17
C GLY A 347 -8.41 18.23 -30.15
N ALA A 348 -8.72 17.75 -28.94
CA ALA A 348 -7.70 17.44 -27.93
C ALA A 348 -6.77 16.26 -28.29
N GLN A 349 -6.94 15.61 -29.46
CA GLN A 349 -6.04 14.55 -29.94
C GLN A 349 -4.59 15.03 -30.00
N GLU A 350 -4.35 16.31 -30.30
CA GLU A 350 -3.01 16.90 -30.31
C GLU A 350 -2.33 16.84 -28.93
N SER A 351 -3.11 16.76 -27.85
CA SER A 351 -2.64 16.69 -26.47
C SER A 351 -2.43 15.26 -25.94
N LEU A 352 -2.75 14.20 -26.70
CA LEU A 352 -2.65 12.80 -26.24
C LEU A 352 -1.22 12.39 -25.83
N PHE A 353 -0.23 12.96 -26.51
CA PHE A 353 1.19 12.72 -26.27
C PHE A 353 1.91 13.95 -25.73
N ALA A 354 1.16 15.01 -25.38
CA ALA A 354 1.74 16.17 -24.73
C ALA A 354 2.33 15.71 -23.39
N LEU A 355 3.57 16.11 -23.13
CA LEU A 355 4.24 15.83 -21.88
C LEU A 355 4.15 17.05 -20.98
N THR A 356 3.77 16.81 -19.74
CA THR A 356 3.97 17.76 -18.65
C THR A 356 5.47 17.97 -18.38
N SER A 357 5.81 18.98 -17.58
CA SER A 357 7.19 19.27 -17.19
C SER A 357 7.79 18.20 -16.28
N ASP A 358 6.99 17.32 -15.71
CA ASP A 358 7.40 16.08 -15.04
C ASP A 358 7.38 14.85 -15.97
N GLY A 359 7.04 15.01 -17.25
CA GLY A 359 7.24 14.00 -18.30
C GLY A 359 6.14 12.94 -18.40
N PHE A 360 4.94 13.28 -17.93
CA PHE A 360 3.77 12.41 -18.00
C PHE A 360 2.83 12.85 -19.12
N THR A 361 2.20 11.88 -19.75
CA THR A 361 1.06 12.05 -20.66
C THR A 361 -0.26 12.06 -19.88
N PRO A 362 -1.41 12.40 -20.51
CA PRO A 362 -2.70 12.25 -19.86
C PRO A 362 -2.99 10.81 -19.40
N LEU A 363 -2.57 9.81 -20.19
CA LEU A 363 -2.71 8.41 -19.82
C LEU A 363 -1.89 8.06 -18.56
N ASP A 364 -0.68 8.60 -18.44
CA ASP A 364 0.16 8.32 -17.28
C ASP A 364 -0.43 8.93 -16.00
N TYR A 365 -0.97 10.15 -16.06
CA TYR A 365 -1.69 10.78 -14.94
C TYR A 365 -2.90 9.95 -14.48
N LEU A 366 -3.69 9.41 -15.43
CA LEU A 366 -4.79 8.50 -15.09
C LEU A 366 -4.26 7.25 -14.39
N GLN A 367 -3.21 6.62 -14.94
CA GLN A 367 -2.66 5.39 -14.37
C GLN A 367 -2.03 5.60 -13.00
N GLN A 368 -1.38 6.75 -12.77
CA GLN A 368 -0.86 7.15 -11.47
C GLN A 368 -2.00 7.31 -10.46
N ALA A 369 -3.05 8.07 -10.80
CA ALA A 369 -4.21 8.23 -9.93
C ALA A 369 -4.89 6.90 -9.58
N MET A 370 -5.00 5.99 -10.57
CA MET A 370 -5.52 4.63 -10.37
C MET A 370 -4.65 3.80 -9.41
N ARG A 371 -3.32 3.93 -9.48
CA ARG A 371 -2.36 3.26 -8.59
C ARG A 371 -2.42 3.85 -7.18
N ASP A 372 -2.38 5.16 -7.05
CA ASP A 372 -2.43 5.88 -5.78
C ASP A 372 -3.71 5.55 -5.00
N LYS A 373 -4.84 5.45 -5.70
CA LYS A 373 -6.11 5.04 -5.09
C LYS A 373 -6.08 3.59 -4.59
N ARG A 374 -5.43 2.66 -5.31
CA ARG A 374 -5.25 1.28 -4.84
C ARG A 374 -4.30 1.24 -3.64
N ALA A 375 -3.17 1.93 -3.73
CA ALA A 375 -2.19 2.02 -2.65
C ALA A 375 -2.82 2.55 -1.37
N PHE A 376 -3.61 3.64 -1.44
CA PHE A 376 -4.36 4.17 -0.31
C PHE A 376 -5.25 3.12 0.38
N VAL A 377 -6.05 2.36 -0.39
CA VAL A 377 -6.91 1.32 0.18
C VAL A 377 -6.10 0.21 0.84
N LEU A 378 -4.96 -0.18 0.25
CA LEU A 378 -4.07 -1.19 0.81
C LEU A 378 -3.36 -0.69 2.09
N THR A 379 -2.89 0.55 2.12
CA THR A 379 -2.23 1.15 3.29
C THR A 379 -3.12 1.11 4.52
N PHE A 380 -4.35 1.61 4.40
CA PHE A 380 -5.25 1.76 5.55
C PHE A 380 -6.08 0.50 5.85
N GLN A 381 -5.99 -0.54 5.02
CA GLN A 381 -6.69 -1.82 5.17
C GLN A 381 -8.20 -1.69 5.49
N VAL A 382 -8.82 -0.56 5.10
CA VAL A 382 -10.16 -0.16 5.59
C VAL A 382 -11.22 -1.16 5.15
N ARG A 383 -11.08 -1.71 3.92
CA ARG A 383 -11.94 -2.75 3.30
C ARG A 383 -11.17 -3.45 2.18
N SER A 384 -11.68 -4.59 1.69
CA SER A 384 -11.18 -5.19 0.44
C SER A 384 -11.31 -4.18 -0.71
N TRP A 385 -10.26 -4.03 -1.51
CA TRP A 385 -10.27 -3.14 -2.66
C TRP A 385 -11.35 -3.57 -3.68
N PRO A 386 -12.32 -2.70 -4.03
CA PRO A 386 -13.46 -3.07 -4.89
C PRO A 386 -13.11 -3.11 -6.39
N GLY A 387 -11.85 -2.88 -6.74
CA GLY A 387 -11.40 -2.65 -8.10
C GLY A 387 -11.52 -1.19 -8.53
N GLN A 388 -11.03 -0.90 -9.72
CA GLN A 388 -11.14 0.41 -10.36
C GLN A 388 -12.59 0.74 -10.69
N THR A 389 -12.94 2.02 -10.64
CA THR A 389 -14.27 2.48 -11.04
C THR A 389 -14.46 2.29 -12.54
N ARG A 390 -15.73 2.19 -12.98
CA ARG A 390 -16.08 2.10 -14.41
C ARG A 390 -15.45 3.24 -15.21
N ASN A 391 -15.48 4.45 -14.65
CA ASN A 391 -14.90 5.63 -15.28
C ASN A 391 -13.38 5.52 -15.45
N CYS A 392 -12.64 4.96 -14.49
CA CYS A 392 -11.20 4.71 -14.67
C CYS A 392 -10.95 3.72 -15.83
N VAL A 393 -11.69 2.61 -15.85
CA VAL A 393 -11.57 1.57 -16.88
C VAL A 393 -11.86 2.14 -18.28
N LEU A 394 -12.97 2.86 -18.42
CA LEU A 394 -13.37 3.46 -19.69
C LEU A 394 -12.41 4.59 -20.11
N SER A 395 -12.00 5.47 -19.19
CA SER A 395 -11.04 6.54 -19.51
C SER A 395 -9.72 5.96 -20.03
N GLN A 396 -9.25 4.86 -19.44
CA GLN A 396 -8.03 4.20 -19.90
C GLN A 396 -8.23 3.59 -21.29
N ALA A 397 -9.36 2.94 -21.54
CA ALA A 397 -9.70 2.38 -22.84
C ALA A 397 -9.76 3.48 -23.92
N VAL A 398 -10.49 4.57 -23.67
CA VAL A 398 -10.63 5.71 -24.59
C VAL A 398 -9.28 6.32 -24.93
N LEU A 399 -8.43 6.57 -23.93
CA LEU A 399 -7.09 7.14 -24.16
C LEU A 399 -6.18 6.18 -24.93
N LEU A 400 -6.16 4.88 -24.58
CA LEU A 400 -5.36 3.89 -25.30
C LEU A 400 -5.80 3.74 -26.75
N GLU A 401 -7.10 3.67 -27.00
CA GLU A 401 -7.67 3.61 -28.35
C GLU A 401 -7.29 4.85 -29.16
N ALA A 402 -7.46 6.04 -28.58
CA ALA A 402 -7.09 7.30 -29.23
C ALA A 402 -5.57 7.40 -29.52
N MET A 403 -4.74 6.77 -28.69
CA MET A 403 -3.29 6.65 -28.89
C MET A 403 -2.89 5.54 -29.88
N GLY A 404 -3.83 4.73 -30.37
CA GLY A 404 -3.55 3.56 -31.22
C GLY A 404 -2.83 2.42 -30.49
N LYS A 405 -2.96 2.35 -29.16
CA LYS A 405 -2.38 1.30 -28.31
C LYS A 405 -3.40 0.16 -28.08
N PRO A 406 -2.94 -1.07 -27.83
CA PRO A 406 -3.86 -2.16 -27.50
C PRO A 406 -4.61 -1.85 -26.20
N VAL A 407 -5.93 -2.03 -26.23
CA VAL A 407 -6.82 -1.86 -25.07
C VAL A 407 -6.88 -3.18 -24.31
N PRO A 408 -6.45 -3.24 -23.03
CA PRO A 408 -6.58 -4.43 -22.22
C PRO A 408 -8.05 -4.80 -21.96
N ASN A 409 -8.29 -6.05 -21.57
CA ASN A 409 -9.62 -6.49 -21.13
C ASN A 409 -10.12 -5.63 -19.95
N GLU A 410 -11.41 -5.29 -19.94
CA GLU A 410 -12.02 -4.45 -18.90
C GLU A 410 -11.78 -5.01 -17.48
N ASN A 411 -11.93 -6.32 -17.29
CA ASN A 411 -11.69 -6.95 -15.99
C ASN A 411 -10.21 -6.92 -15.61
N ALA A 412 -9.29 -7.05 -16.59
CA ALA A 412 -7.87 -6.88 -16.33
C ALA A 412 -7.56 -5.46 -15.81
N VAL A 413 -8.13 -4.42 -16.42
CA VAL A 413 -7.98 -3.04 -15.94
C VAL A 413 -8.63 -2.84 -14.57
N LYS A 414 -9.87 -3.32 -14.41
CA LYS A 414 -10.62 -3.22 -13.15
C LYS A 414 -9.82 -3.73 -11.97
N TRP A 415 -9.14 -4.86 -12.14
CA TRP A 415 -8.42 -5.53 -11.08
C TRP A 415 -6.90 -5.31 -11.13
N GLY A 416 -6.41 -4.44 -12.01
CA GLY A 416 -4.98 -4.13 -12.10
C GLY A 416 -4.10 -5.31 -12.56
N CYS A 417 -4.65 -6.25 -13.34
CA CYS A 417 -3.90 -7.36 -13.91
C CYS A 417 -2.81 -6.86 -14.87
N THR A 418 -1.57 -7.25 -14.60
CA THR A 418 -0.41 -6.90 -15.44
C THR A 418 0.04 -8.03 -16.36
N CYS A 419 -0.33 -9.28 -16.08
CA CYS A 419 0.06 -10.43 -16.91
C CYS A 419 -0.88 -10.68 -18.10
N GLY A 420 -2.09 -10.11 -18.08
CA GLY A 420 -3.14 -10.36 -19.08
C GLY A 420 -3.73 -11.77 -19.07
N GLN A 421 -3.34 -12.63 -18.11
CA GLN A 421 -3.74 -14.04 -18.03
C GLN A 421 -4.52 -14.40 -16.75
N CYS A 422 -4.82 -13.41 -15.88
CA CYS A 422 -5.70 -13.64 -14.74
C CYS A 422 -7.11 -14.04 -15.22
N VAL A 423 -7.68 -15.09 -14.63
CA VAL A 423 -9.07 -15.48 -14.87
C VAL A 423 -9.96 -14.38 -14.29
N GLU A 424 -10.85 -13.84 -15.11
CA GLU A 424 -11.66 -12.65 -14.79
C GLU A 424 -10.84 -11.43 -14.31
N GLY A 425 -9.56 -11.35 -14.67
CA GLY A 425 -8.69 -10.22 -14.31
C GLY A 425 -8.15 -10.21 -12.88
N TRP A 426 -8.67 -11.00 -11.95
CA TRP A 426 -8.21 -11.01 -10.54
C TRP A 426 -7.59 -12.34 -10.09
N PHE A 427 -8.04 -13.49 -10.59
CA PHE A 427 -7.50 -14.78 -10.16
C PHE A 427 -6.23 -15.10 -10.94
N SER A 428 -5.07 -14.84 -10.35
CA SER A 428 -3.79 -14.95 -11.04
C SER A 428 -3.39 -16.42 -11.33
N PRO A 429 -2.55 -16.66 -12.37
CA PRO A 429 -2.05 -18.00 -12.66
C PRO A 429 -1.30 -18.64 -11.48
N VAL A 430 -0.50 -17.85 -10.75
CA VAL A 430 0.23 -18.30 -9.56
C VAL A 430 -0.73 -18.76 -8.47
N MET A 431 -1.71 -17.93 -8.11
CA MET A 431 -2.69 -18.28 -7.08
C MET A 431 -3.56 -19.47 -7.51
N CYS A 432 -3.94 -19.54 -8.78
CA CYS A 432 -4.70 -20.67 -9.31
C CYS A 432 -3.93 -21.99 -9.14
N TYR A 433 -2.64 -21.97 -9.44
CA TYR A 433 -1.75 -23.10 -9.22
C TYR A 433 -1.60 -23.47 -7.74
N GLN A 434 -1.33 -22.50 -6.87
CA GLN A 434 -1.23 -22.74 -5.42
C GLN A 434 -2.51 -23.38 -4.87
N ILE A 435 -3.69 -22.81 -5.18
CA ILE A 435 -4.97 -23.35 -4.70
C ILE A 435 -5.24 -24.75 -5.27
N HIS A 436 -4.84 -25.03 -6.52
CA HIS A 436 -4.91 -26.36 -7.10
C HIS A 436 -4.06 -27.37 -6.31
N VAL A 437 -2.76 -27.11 -6.14
CA VAL A 437 -1.84 -28.03 -5.46
C VAL A 437 -2.22 -28.21 -4.00
N HIS A 438 -2.53 -27.14 -3.26
CA HIS A 438 -2.98 -27.26 -1.87
C HIS A 438 -4.28 -28.06 -1.75
N ALA A 439 -5.20 -27.94 -2.72
CA ALA A 439 -6.43 -28.72 -2.70
C ALA A 439 -6.18 -30.23 -2.92
N GLU A 440 -5.23 -30.59 -3.78
CA GLU A 440 -4.81 -31.99 -3.96
C GLU A 440 -4.17 -32.54 -2.67
N LEU A 441 -3.21 -31.81 -2.11
CA LEU A 441 -2.54 -32.20 -0.87
C LEU A 441 -3.52 -32.30 0.30
N ALA A 442 -4.44 -31.34 0.45
CA ALA A 442 -5.46 -31.36 1.49
C ALA A 442 -6.39 -32.57 1.37
N THR A 443 -6.72 -32.99 0.14
CA THR A 443 -7.54 -34.17 -0.11
C THR A 443 -6.90 -35.42 0.49
N ASP A 444 -5.60 -35.59 0.28
CA ASP A 444 -4.83 -36.74 0.76
C ASP A 444 -4.59 -36.64 2.28
N PHE A 445 -4.16 -35.50 2.81
CA PHE A 445 -3.93 -35.32 4.25
C PHE A 445 -5.17 -35.58 5.10
N VAL A 446 -6.33 -35.06 4.68
CA VAL A 446 -7.61 -35.28 5.39
C VAL A 446 -8.03 -36.75 5.32
N ARG A 447 -7.78 -37.43 4.19
CA ARG A 447 -8.11 -38.84 4.02
C ARG A 447 -7.19 -39.73 4.88
N ASP A 448 -5.90 -39.44 4.92
CA ASP A 448 -4.93 -40.18 5.71
C ASP A 448 -5.19 -39.99 7.22
N GLY A 449 -5.72 -38.83 7.62
CA GLY A 449 -6.24 -38.60 8.98
C GLY A 449 -7.34 -39.60 9.40
N LEU A 450 -8.04 -40.23 8.46
CA LEU A 450 -8.99 -41.30 8.77
C LEU A 450 -8.31 -42.60 9.20
N GLU A 451 -7.00 -42.76 9.11
CA GLU A 451 -6.30 -43.93 9.67
C GLU A 451 -6.08 -43.81 11.19
N MET A 452 -6.28 -42.61 11.75
CA MET A 452 -6.14 -42.35 13.18
C MET A 452 -7.20 -43.05 14.04
N GLU A 453 -6.95 -43.08 15.35
CA GLU A 453 -7.84 -43.69 16.34
C GLU A 453 -9.21 -43.01 16.35
N ALA A 454 -10.26 -43.82 16.19
CA ALA A 454 -11.64 -43.40 16.19
C ALA A 454 -12.47 -44.34 17.07
N GLU A 455 -13.53 -43.82 17.67
CA GLU A 455 -14.51 -44.65 18.34
C GLU A 455 -15.34 -45.41 17.31
N VAL A 456 -15.32 -46.73 17.40
CA VAL A 456 -16.02 -47.62 16.46
C VAL A 456 -17.31 -48.13 17.09
N GLN A 457 -18.44 -47.79 16.48
CA GLN A 457 -19.75 -48.35 16.80
C GLN A 457 -20.35 -49.01 15.57
N GLY A 458 -20.23 -50.34 15.49
CA GLY A 458 -20.64 -51.10 14.30
C GLY A 458 -19.77 -50.77 13.08
N ARG A 459 -20.39 -50.22 12.03
CA ARG A 459 -19.68 -49.74 10.81
C ARG A 459 -19.33 -48.26 10.86
N THR A 460 -19.72 -47.56 11.92
CA THR A 460 -19.55 -46.12 12.05
C THR A 460 -18.29 -45.83 12.83
N ARG A 461 -17.52 -44.86 12.35
CA ARG A 461 -16.31 -44.35 13.02
C ARG A 461 -16.55 -42.88 13.38
N LEU A 462 -16.38 -42.57 14.66
CA LEU A 462 -16.52 -41.23 15.23
C LEU A 462 -15.15 -40.75 15.73
N PHE A 463 -14.71 -39.60 15.22
CA PHE A 463 -13.46 -38.95 15.60
C PHE A 463 -13.76 -37.88 16.64
N LYS A 464 -13.12 -37.99 17.80
CA LYS A 464 -13.24 -37.01 18.89
C LYS A 464 -12.43 -35.76 18.59
N SER A 465 -12.75 -34.65 19.26
CA SER A 465 -12.03 -33.38 19.12
C SER A 465 -10.51 -33.53 19.25
N SER A 466 -10.02 -34.31 20.22
CA SER A 466 -8.57 -34.53 20.39
C SER A 466 -7.89 -35.19 19.18
N THR A 467 -8.61 -36.05 18.44
CA THR A 467 -8.09 -36.65 17.19
C THR A 467 -8.24 -35.66 16.04
N LEU A 468 -9.36 -34.94 15.97
CA LEU A 468 -9.63 -33.96 14.92
C LEU A 468 -8.61 -32.82 14.91
N ASP A 469 -8.12 -32.38 16.07
CA ASP A 469 -7.11 -31.33 16.18
C ASP A 469 -5.75 -31.72 15.58
N MET A 470 -5.52 -33.03 15.34
CA MET A 470 -4.32 -33.54 14.68
C MET A 470 -4.50 -33.74 13.17
N ILE A 471 -5.73 -33.65 12.66
CA ILE A 471 -6.03 -33.80 11.22
C ILE A 471 -5.98 -32.41 10.58
N PRO A 472 -5.14 -32.19 9.54
CA PRO A 472 -5.06 -30.90 8.86
C PRO A 472 -6.42 -30.39 8.37
N PHE A 473 -6.57 -29.08 8.34
CA PHE A 473 -7.76 -28.34 7.88
C PHE A 473 -9.06 -28.52 8.70
N MET A 474 -9.08 -29.36 9.76
CA MET A 474 -10.26 -29.49 10.61
C MET A 474 -10.57 -28.21 11.36
N ASP A 475 -9.54 -27.44 11.69
CA ASP A 475 -9.59 -26.21 12.45
C ASP A 475 -10.35 -25.05 11.77
N TYR A 476 -10.50 -25.10 10.45
CA TYR A 476 -11.37 -24.18 9.68
C TYR A 476 -12.86 -24.53 9.76
N LEU A 477 -13.23 -25.65 10.39
CA LEU A 477 -14.61 -25.97 10.70
C LEU A 477 -15.02 -25.34 12.05
N PRO A 478 -16.24 -24.77 12.15
CA PRO A 478 -16.77 -24.24 13.39
C PRO A 478 -16.68 -25.23 14.55
N LYS A 479 -16.33 -24.74 15.74
CA LYS A 479 -16.29 -25.57 16.98
C LYS A 479 -17.62 -26.28 17.25
N SER A 480 -18.75 -25.63 16.92
CA SER A 480 -20.08 -26.24 17.02
C SER A 480 -20.26 -27.54 16.21
N ILE A 481 -19.48 -27.73 15.15
CA ILE A 481 -19.44 -28.95 14.33
C ILE A 481 -18.42 -29.95 14.89
N ARG A 482 -17.27 -29.46 15.37
CA ARG A 482 -16.15 -30.30 15.82
C ARG A 482 -16.33 -30.88 17.23
N ASP A 483 -16.80 -30.08 18.17
CA ASP A 483 -16.86 -30.42 19.60
C ASP A 483 -17.67 -31.70 19.89
N PRO A 484 -18.82 -31.95 19.22
CA PRO A 484 -19.57 -33.20 19.40
C PRO A 484 -18.86 -34.46 18.87
N GLY A 485 -17.76 -34.30 18.13
CA GLY A 485 -17.10 -35.34 17.36
C GLY A 485 -17.72 -35.51 15.97
N MET A 486 -16.90 -35.96 15.03
CA MET A 486 -17.25 -36.01 13.60
C MET A 486 -17.19 -37.42 13.05
N TYR A 487 -18.16 -37.78 12.23
CA TYR A 487 -18.19 -39.09 11.58
C TYR A 487 -17.23 -39.15 10.38
N ALA A 488 -16.67 -40.33 10.10
CA ALA A 488 -15.83 -40.56 8.92
C ALA A 488 -16.51 -40.12 7.60
N SER A 489 -17.83 -40.27 7.49
CA SER A 489 -18.59 -39.82 6.32
C SER A 489 -18.57 -38.30 6.12
N PHE A 490 -18.56 -37.53 7.21
CA PHE A 490 -18.41 -36.08 7.15
C PHE A 490 -17.03 -35.70 6.64
N ILE A 491 -15.99 -36.30 7.23
CA ILE A 491 -14.59 -36.03 6.87
C ILE A 491 -14.32 -36.41 5.40
N ASN A 492 -14.87 -37.54 4.94
CA ASN A 492 -14.84 -37.92 3.53
C ASN A 492 -15.55 -36.91 2.63
N GLY A 493 -16.69 -36.37 3.07
CA GLY A 493 -17.39 -35.30 2.35
C GLY A 493 -16.54 -34.03 2.22
N TYR A 494 -15.83 -33.66 3.30
CA TYR A 494 -14.91 -32.53 3.29
C TYR A 494 -13.70 -32.77 2.37
N SER A 495 -13.10 -33.97 2.40
CA SER A 495 -12.04 -34.39 1.46
C SER A 495 -12.52 -34.34 0.00
N ALA A 496 -13.77 -34.77 -0.28
CA ALA A 496 -14.36 -34.68 -1.61
C ALA A 496 -14.59 -33.24 -2.08
N VAL A 497 -14.86 -32.30 -1.18
CA VAL A 497 -14.91 -30.85 -1.51
C VAL A 497 -13.52 -30.36 -1.95
N PHE A 498 -12.44 -30.68 -1.22
CA PHE A 498 -11.08 -30.34 -1.66
C PHE A 498 -10.76 -30.92 -3.04
N ARG A 499 -11.10 -32.18 -3.29
CA ARG A 499 -10.93 -32.81 -4.61
C ARG A 499 -11.69 -32.09 -5.71
N ALA A 500 -12.90 -31.61 -5.43
CA ALA A 500 -13.67 -30.83 -6.38
C ALA A 500 -13.02 -29.47 -6.66
N ILE A 501 -12.48 -28.80 -5.64
CA ILE A 501 -11.71 -27.55 -5.80
C ILE A 501 -10.51 -27.79 -6.72
N ALA A 502 -9.71 -28.83 -6.45
CA ALA A 502 -8.54 -29.18 -7.25
C ALA A 502 -8.86 -29.35 -8.75
N ARG A 503 -9.95 -30.06 -9.08
CA ARG A 503 -10.41 -30.25 -10.47
C ARG A 503 -10.87 -28.96 -11.14
N VAL A 504 -11.57 -28.11 -10.39
CA VAL A 504 -12.06 -26.81 -10.87
C VAL A 504 -10.89 -25.89 -11.20
N THR A 505 -9.88 -25.81 -10.31
CA THR A 505 -8.70 -24.97 -10.51
C THR A 505 -7.72 -25.53 -11.54
N GLU A 506 -7.58 -26.85 -11.66
CA GLU A 506 -6.84 -27.50 -12.76
C GLU A 506 -7.35 -27.04 -14.13
N SER A 507 -8.68 -26.91 -14.25
CA SER A 507 -9.35 -26.41 -15.45
C SER A 507 -9.31 -24.88 -15.60
N LYS A 508 -8.60 -24.17 -14.71
CA LYS A 508 -8.52 -22.70 -14.64
C LYS A 508 -9.89 -22.02 -14.49
N ILE A 509 -10.81 -22.68 -13.81
CA ILE A 509 -12.13 -22.14 -13.47
C ILE A 509 -12.07 -21.58 -12.05
N ILE A 510 -12.78 -20.47 -11.80
CA ILE A 510 -12.85 -19.85 -10.48
C ILE A 510 -13.64 -20.78 -9.52
N PRO A 511 -13.07 -21.19 -8.38
CA PRO A 511 -13.71 -22.13 -7.46
C PRO A 511 -14.70 -21.41 -6.53
N THR A 512 -15.75 -20.80 -7.07
CA THR A 512 -16.85 -20.28 -6.24
C THR A 512 -17.58 -21.43 -5.54
N ALA A 513 -18.23 -21.15 -4.40
CA ALA A 513 -18.96 -22.16 -3.64
C ALA A 513 -19.96 -22.95 -4.51
N ASP A 514 -20.71 -22.27 -5.38
CA ASP A 514 -21.67 -22.89 -6.29
C ASP A 514 -21.00 -23.78 -7.35
N VAL A 515 -19.86 -23.34 -7.90
CA VAL A 515 -19.13 -24.12 -8.90
C VAL A 515 -18.57 -25.37 -8.28
N VAL A 516 -17.87 -25.25 -7.16
CA VAL A 516 -17.29 -26.38 -6.44
C VAL A 516 -18.38 -27.36 -6.02
N LEU A 517 -19.50 -26.87 -5.48
CA LEU A 517 -20.61 -27.71 -5.05
C LEU A 517 -21.17 -28.55 -6.21
N ARG A 518 -21.39 -27.94 -7.38
CA ARG A 518 -21.85 -28.65 -8.56
C ARG A 518 -20.89 -29.76 -8.98
N HIS A 519 -19.60 -29.44 -9.07
CA HIS A 519 -18.56 -30.42 -9.43
C HIS A 519 -18.44 -31.55 -8.39
N ALA A 520 -18.60 -31.23 -7.10
CA ALA A 520 -18.56 -32.21 -6.02
C ALA A 520 -19.77 -33.16 -6.04
N LEU A 521 -20.96 -32.66 -6.42
CA LEU A 521 -22.19 -33.46 -6.51
C LEU A 521 -22.31 -34.26 -7.81
N GLU A 522 -21.61 -33.85 -8.87
CA GLU A 522 -21.49 -34.57 -10.15
C GLU A 522 -20.37 -35.63 -10.14
N ALA A 523 -19.62 -35.73 -9.03
CA ALA A 523 -18.59 -36.74 -8.83
C ALA A 523 -19.17 -38.16 -8.72
N GLU A 524 -18.30 -39.13 -8.44
CA GLU A 524 -18.73 -40.52 -8.22
C GLU A 524 -19.78 -40.62 -7.11
N TYR A 525 -20.68 -41.60 -7.22
CA TYR A 525 -21.85 -41.73 -6.34
C TYR A 525 -21.52 -41.63 -4.85
N PHE A 526 -20.44 -42.27 -4.39
CA PHE A 526 -20.05 -42.27 -2.98
C PHE A 526 -19.53 -40.90 -2.51
N ASP A 527 -18.74 -40.21 -3.33
CA ASP A 527 -18.27 -38.85 -3.02
C ASP A 527 -19.47 -37.89 -2.93
N ALA A 528 -20.39 -37.95 -3.89
CA ALA A 528 -21.57 -37.10 -3.90
C ALA A 528 -22.47 -37.31 -2.65
N GLN A 529 -22.60 -38.55 -2.17
CA GLN A 529 -23.34 -38.85 -0.92
C GLN A 529 -22.60 -38.33 0.31
N ALA A 530 -21.27 -38.46 0.36
CA ALA A 530 -20.47 -37.94 1.47
C ALA A 530 -20.54 -36.40 1.53
N VAL A 531 -20.49 -35.72 0.38
CA VAL A 531 -20.65 -34.27 0.27
C VAL A 531 -22.04 -33.82 0.75
N ARG A 532 -23.11 -34.53 0.37
CA ARG A 532 -24.46 -34.24 0.90
C ARG A 532 -24.51 -34.33 2.42
N PHE A 533 -23.92 -35.39 2.99
CA PHE A 533 -23.85 -35.55 4.44
C PHE A 533 -23.05 -34.44 5.12
N PHE A 534 -21.93 -34.01 4.54
CA PHE A 534 -21.14 -32.87 5.01
C PHE A 534 -21.99 -31.60 5.10
N LEU A 535 -22.74 -31.28 4.04
CA LEU A 535 -23.60 -30.08 4.00
C LEU A 535 -24.77 -30.17 4.99
N GLU A 536 -25.45 -31.31 5.05
CA GLU A 536 -26.58 -31.55 5.98
C GLU A 536 -26.19 -31.38 7.45
N LYS A 537 -24.90 -31.58 7.77
CA LYS A 537 -24.34 -31.44 9.12
C LYS A 537 -23.68 -30.08 9.36
N GLY A 538 -23.95 -29.09 8.52
CA GLY A 538 -23.50 -27.71 8.68
C GLY A 538 -22.15 -27.39 8.04
N GLY A 539 -21.55 -28.34 7.32
CA GLY A 539 -20.39 -28.09 6.49
C GLY A 539 -20.72 -27.12 5.34
N LYS A 540 -19.72 -26.34 4.92
CA LYS A 540 -19.80 -25.36 3.84
C LYS A 540 -18.55 -25.47 2.96
N VAL A 541 -18.69 -25.20 1.67
CA VAL A 541 -17.54 -25.17 0.74
C VAL A 541 -16.56 -24.07 1.15
N GLU A 542 -17.08 -22.98 1.66
CA GLU A 542 -16.35 -21.82 2.15
C GLU A 542 -15.39 -22.17 3.28
N HIS A 543 -15.66 -23.21 4.10
CA HIS A 543 -14.71 -23.69 5.10
C HIS A 543 -13.44 -24.26 4.43
N ALA A 544 -13.61 -25.04 3.36
CA ALA A 544 -12.50 -25.61 2.60
C ALA A 544 -11.72 -24.52 1.87
N LEU A 545 -12.41 -23.62 1.16
CA LEU A 545 -11.77 -22.50 0.46
C LEU A 545 -11.00 -21.61 1.43
N ASN A 546 -11.58 -21.27 2.59
CA ASN A 546 -10.91 -20.49 3.62
C ASN A 546 -9.60 -21.15 4.08
N GLY A 547 -9.65 -22.46 4.35
CA GLY A 547 -8.47 -23.24 4.72
C GLY A 547 -7.38 -23.20 3.66
N LEU A 548 -7.74 -23.45 2.39
CA LEU A 548 -6.77 -23.41 1.29
C LEU A 548 -6.16 -22.03 1.09
N LEU A 549 -6.97 -20.96 1.13
CA LEU A 549 -6.45 -19.60 0.97
C LEU A 549 -5.48 -19.22 2.09
N HIS A 550 -5.79 -19.62 3.33
CA HIS A 550 -4.92 -19.36 4.46
C HIS A 550 -3.63 -20.18 4.36
N THR A 551 -3.71 -21.48 4.13
CA THR A 551 -2.51 -22.31 3.97
C THR A 551 -1.64 -21.85 2.80
N ALA A 552 -2.24 -21.47 1.66
CA ALA A 552 -1.49 -20.95 0.52
C ALA A 552 -0.77 -19.64 0.85
N ARG A 553 -1.40 -18.75 1.61
CA ARG A 553 -0.77 -17.52 2.09
C ARG A 553 0.38 -17.78 3.06
N GLU A 554 0.15 -18.65 4.05
CA GLU A 554 1.14 -18.95 5.09
C GLU A 554 2.32 -19.76 4.54
N GLN A 555 2.11 -20.59 3.52
CA GLN A 555 3.18 -21.41 2.92
C GLN A 555 3.79 -20.81 1.65
N GLY A 556 3.15 -19.79 1.09
CA GLY A 556 3.59 -19.09 -0.11
C GLY A 556 4.78 -18.16 0.14
N PRO A 557 5.19 -17.40 -0.89
CA PRO A 557 6.29 -16.44 -0.79
C PRO A 557 6.18 -15.51 0.42
N GLY A 558 4.98 -15.02 0.73
CA GLY A 558 4.75 -14.06 1.82
C GLY A 558 4.70 -14.65 3.23
N GLY A 559 4.90 -15.96 3.38
CA GLY A 559 4.81 -16.69 4.64
C GLY A 559 6.11 -17.41 4.98
N ASP A 560 6.03 -18.70 5.34
CA ASP A 560 7.19 -19.53 5.68
C ASP A 560 7.99 -20.02 4.44
N GLY A 561 7.37 -20.00 3.27
CA GLY A 561 7.98 -20.41 2.00
C GLY A 561 8.11 -21.93 1.82
N ASP A 562 7.53 -22.75 2.68
CA ASP A 562 7.58 -24.22 2.62
C ASP A 562 7.07 -24.74 1.26
N PHE A 563 6.07 -24.06 0.67
CA PHE A 563 5.55 -24.41 -0.64
C PHE A 563 6.62 -24.24 -1.74
N LEU A 564 7.45 -23.20 -1.64
CA LEU A 564 8.47 -22.87 -2.63
C LEU A 564 9.63 -23.87 -2.64
N GLU A 565 9.93 -24.49 -1.50
CA GLU A 565 10.98 -25.52 -1.42
C GLU A 565 10.67 -26.73 -2.32
N THR A 566 9.38 -27.02 -2.52
CA THR A 566 8.93 -28.16 -3.32
C THR A 566 8.46 -27.76 -4.72
N PHE A 567 7.73 -26.65 -4.86
CA PHE A 567 7.03 -26.28 -6.09
C PHE A 567 7.49 -24.96 -6.71
N GLY A 568 8.60 -24.39 -6.22
CA GLY A 568 9.10 -23.09 -6.65
C GLY A 568 9.53 -23.05 -8.12
N GLU A 569 10.06 -24.16 -8.65
CA GLU A 569 10.46 -24.25 -10.07
C GLU A 569 9.26 -24.19 -11.01
N GLU A 570 8.21 -24.98 -10.75
CA GLU A 570 6.99 -24.94 -11.55
C GLU A 570 6.31 -23.58 -11.46
N MET A 571 6.22 -23.02 -10.24
CA MET A 571 5.63 -21.71 -10.02
C MET A 571 6.39 -20.60 -10.74
N GLY A 572 7.72 -20.68 -10.80
CA GLY A 572 8.59 -19.75 -11.52
C GLY A 572 8.40 -19.76 -13.04
N THR A 573 7.73 -20.77 -13.61
CA THR A 573 7.35 -20.78 -15.05
C THR A 573 6.09 -19.98 -15.36
N LEU A 574 5.31 -19.61 -14.34
CA LEU A 574 4.07 -18.87 -14.49
C LEU A 574 4.34 -17.37 -14.68
N PRO A 575 3.49 -16.65 -15.43
CA PRO A 575 3.68 -15.23 -15.64
C PRO A 575 3.43 -14.46 -14.33
N THR A 576 4.37 -13.59 -13.97
CA THR A 576 4.25 -12.71 -12.81
C THR A 576 3.12 -11.70 -12.99
N CYS A 577 2.33 -11.46 -11.96
CA CYS A 577 1.23 -10.50 -11.98
C CYS A 577 1.20 -9.63 -10.72
N GLU A 578 0.63 -8.44 -10.86
CA GLU A 578 0.28 -7.55 -9.73
C GLU A 578 -0.84 -8.11 -8.85
N ASN A 579 -1.45 -9.24 -9.21
CA ASN A 579 -2.51 -9.90 -8.41
C ASN A 579 -2.06 -11.19 -7.70
N ASP A 580 -0.83 -11.66 -7.90
CA ASP A 580 -0.34 -12.87 -7.21
C ASP A 580 -0.23 -12.67 -5.68
N GLU A 581 -0.54 -13.63 -4.84
CA GLU A 581 -0.56 -13.47 -3.37
C GLU A 581 -1.57 -12.42 -2.82
N ASP A 582 -2.45 -11.83 -3.66
CA ASP A 582 -3.51 -10.94 -3.17
C ASP A 582 -4.72 -11.76 -2.66
N TYR A 583 -4.49 -12.51 -1.58
CA TYR A 583 -5.52 -13.40 -1.01
C TYR A 583 -6.71 -12.65 -0.41
N ILE A 584 -6.53 -11.38 -0.03
CA ILE A 584 -7.62 -10.51 0.40
C ILE A 584 -8.56 -10.25 -0.78
N LEU A 585 -8.01 -9.90 -1.95
CA LEU A 585 -8.78 -9.76 -3.19
C LEU A 585 -9.46 -11.08 -3.58
N LEU A 586 -8.73 -12.20 -3.51
CA LEU A 586 -9.26 -13.52 -3.87
C LEU A 586 -10.43 -13.92 -2.97
N ARG A 587 -10.26 -13.77 -1.65
CA ARG A 587 -11.29 -14.06 -0.64
C ARG A 587 -12.55 -13.24 -0.86
N SER A 588 -12.39 -11.93 -1.11
CA SER A 588 -13.51 -11.01 -1.36
C SER A 588 -14.30 -11.42 -2.61
N ASN A 589 -13.61 -11.70 -3.71
CA ASN A 589 -14.26 -12.11 -4.96
C ASN A 589 -14.88 -13.52 -4.90
N LEU A 590 -14.32 -14.42 -4.10
CA LEU A 590 -14.91 -15.73 -3.80
C LEU A 590 -16.09 -15.64 -2.80
N ARG A 591 -16.37 -14.45 -2.26
CA ARG A 591 -17.44 -14.19 -1.28
C ARG A 591 -17.32 -15.05 -0.01
N ILE A 592 -16.10 -15.33 0.43
CA ILE A 592 -15.89 -16.08 1.68
C ILE A 592 -16.28 -15.16 2.85
N PRO A 593 -17.23 -15.57 3.70
CA PRO A 593 -17.73 -14.74 4.79
C PRO A 593 -16.63 -14.24 5.74
N PRO A 594 -16.68 -12.98 6.22
CA PRO A 594 -15.64 -12.41 7.09
C PRO A 594 -15.55 -13.06 8.47
N ASP A 595 -16.60 -13.76 8.91
CA ASP A 595 -16.63 -14.53 10.17
C ASP A 595 -15.85 -15.84 10.09
N LEU A 596 -15.59 -16.36 8.88
CA LEU A 596 -14.78 -17.56 8.67
C LEU A 596 -13.28 -17.22 8.72
N ASN A 597 -12.75 -16.91 9.91
CA ASN A 597 -11.32 -16.72 10.08
C ASN A 597 -10.58 -18.05 10.30
N GLY A 598 -9.28 -18.07 10.02
CA GLY A 598 -8.42 -19.22 10.32
C GLY A 598 -8.24 -19.47 11.83
N PRO A 599 -7.65 -20.62 12.21
CA PRO A 599 -7.37 -21.02 13.61
C PRO A 599 -6.56 -19.98 14.41
N LEU A 600 -5.77 -19.16 13.73
CA LEU A 600 -5.01 -18.04 14.27
C LEU A 600 -5.71 -16.76 13.84
N SER A 601 -6.68 -16.31 14.67
CA SER A 601 -7.56 -15.17 14.38
C SER A 601 -6.87 -13.80 14.21
N GLY A 602 -5.53 -13.75 14.21
CA GLY A 602 -4.76 -12.52 14.02
C GLY A 602 -4.49 -12.16 12.55
N SER A 603 -4.44 -13.12 11.60
CA SER A 603 -3.79 -12.84 10.31
C SER A 603 -4.68 -12.20 9.23
N TRP A 604 -6.01 -12.23 9.34
CA TRP A 604 -6.90 -11.65 8.32
C TRP A 604 -7.55 -10.30 8.68
N LEU A 605 -7.80 -10.03 9.97
CA LEU A 605 -8.72 -8.96 10.40
C LEU A 605 -8.36 -8.22 11.70
N GLU A 606 -7.25 -8.49 12.38
CA GLU A 606 -6.85 -7.66 13.55
C GLU A 606 -6.53 -6.20 13.16
N THR A 607 -6.37 -5.90 11.88
CA THR A 607 -6.28 -4.53 11.33
C THR A 607 -7.61 -3.87 11.02
N SER A 608 -8.74 -4.58 11.06
CA SER A 608 -10.06 -4.04 10.65
C SER A 608 -10.94 -3.55 11.81
N ARG A 609 -10.51 -3.67 13.07
CA ARG A 609 -11.35 -3.36 14.24
C ARG A 609 -11.02 -2.06 14.98
N ALA A 610 -10.21 -1.19 14.38
CA ALA A 610 -9.88 0.12 14.94
C ALA A 610 -10.35 1.29 14.06
N SER A 611 -11.57 1.24 13.50
CA SER A 611 -12.21 2.45 12.96
C SER A 611 -13.70 2.25 12.70
N ASP A 612 -14.48 1.97 13.75
CA ASP A 612 -15.83 2.53 13.80
C ASP A 612 -15.69 3.91 14.46
N ALA A 613 -16.15 4.93 13.74
CA ALA A 613 -16.10 6.37 14.04
C ALA A 613 -14.81 7.13 13.67
N ALA A 614 -14.58 7.35 12.37
CA ALA A 614 -14.00 8.59 11.86
C ALA A 614 -14.32 8.77 10.36
N SER A 615 -15.26 9.67 10.05
CA SER A 615 -15.46 10.20 8.70
C SER A 615 -14.31 11.14 8.37
N PHE A 616 -13.44 10.80 7.42
CA PHE A 616 -12.44 11.73 6.88
C PHE A 616 -12.27 11.52 5.37
N GLY A 617 -12.65 12.56 4.62
CA GLY A 617 -12.32 12.71 3.22
C GLY A 617 -10.87 13.16 3.07
N GLY A 618 -10.09 12.43 2.26
CA GLY A 618 -8.73 12.80 1.87
C GLY A 618 -8.72 13.38 0.47
N GLY A 619 -8.62 14.71 0.38
CA GLY A 619 -8.09 15.40 -0.80
C GLY A 619 -6.59 15.64 -0.60
N PHE A 620 -5.79 15.29 -1.60
CA PHE A 620 -4.35 15.55 -1.63
C PHE A 620 -4.07 17.05 -1.43
N GLY A 621 -3.20 17.35 -0.47
CA GLY A 621 -2.87 18.72 -0.08
C GLY A 621 -2.06 19.48 -1.14
N THR A 622 -2.45 20.73 -1.32
CA THR A 622 -1.52 21.84 -1.63
C THR A 622 -1.71 22.87 -0.52
N ASP A 623 -0.61 23.32 0.08
CA ASP A 623 -0.55 24.19 1.25
C ASP A 623 -1.34 25.52 1.10
N GLY A 624 -2.08 25.91 2.16
CA GLY A 624 -2.72 27.21 2.28
C GLY A 624 -3.53 27.36 3.58
N ASP A 625 -3.29 28.44 4.29
CA ASP A 625 -3.65 28.75 5.69
C ASP A 625 -5.15 29.11 5.94
N SER A 626 -5.70 28.54 7.02
CA SER A 626 -6.86 28.85 7.91
C SER A 626 -8.25 29.37 7.46
N SER A 627 -9.25 28.73 8.10
CA SER A 627 -10.50 29.22 8.73
C SER A 627 -11.86 29.03 8.05
N ASP A 628 -12.73 28.35 8.82
CA ASP A 628 -14.20 28.28 8.86
C ASP A 628 -15.00 27.72 7.66
N VAL A 629 -15.73 26.61 7.89
CA VAL A 629 -17.22 26.57 8.03
C VAL A 629 -17.75 25.12 7.86
N GLU A 630 -18.58 24.72 8.82
CA GLU A 630 -19.43 23.52 8.86
C GLU A 630 -20.56 23.53 7.80
N GLY A 631 -21.05 22.36 7.38
CA GLY A 631 -22.33 22.28 6.65
C GLY A 631 -22.58 20.96 5.93
N MET A 632 -23.28 20.05 6.62
CA MET A 632 -23.83 18.78 6.12
C MET A 632 -24.76 18.96 4.92
N CYS A 633 -24.88 17.93 4.07
CA CYS A 633 -26.12 17.60 3.36
C CYS A 633 -26.24 16.08 3.18
N GLU A 634 -27.20 15.50 3.90
CA GLU A 634 -27.93 14.28 3.56
C GLU A 634 -28.72 14.48 2.25
N GLY A 635 -29.11 13.39 1.59
CA GLY A 635 -30.13 13.43 0.55
C GLY A 635 -30.19 12.19 -0.35
N ASP A 636 -31.26 11.42 -0.14
CA ASP A 636 -32.03 10.65 -1.12
C ASP A 636 -31.69 9.17 -1.35
N SER A 637 -32.42 8.33 -0.62
CA SER A 637 -32.94 7.05 -1.12
C SER A 637 -34.47 7.08 -1.08
N GLU A 638 -35.08 6.89 -2.23
CA GLU A 638 -36.53 6.84 -2.44
C GLU A 638 -37.18 5.60 -1.81
N GLU A 639 -38.36 5.89 -1.25
CA GLU A 639 -39.56 5.11 -0.93
C GLU A 639 -39.66 3.63 -1.35
N GLU A 640 -40.11 2.79 -0.41
CA GLU A 640 -41.22 1.85 -0.62
C GLU A 640 -41.82 1.38 0.73
N ASN A 641 -43.06 1.85 0.99
CA ASN A 641 -44.23 1.16 1.58
C ASN A 641 -44.09 0.10 2.71
N ASP A 642 -44.78 0.33 3.85
CA ASP A 642 -46.03 -0.39 4.21
C ASP A 642 -46.50 -0.10 5.67
N GLU A 643 -47.75 0.35 5.76
CA GLU A 643 -48.86 0.04 6.69
C GLU A 643 -48.68 -0.04 8.23
N GLU A 644 -49.40 0.90 8.87
CA GLU A 644 -50.13 0.91 10.15
C GLU A 644 -50.17 -0.36 11.05
N MET A 645 -49.91 -0.18 12.35
CA MET A 645 -50.85 -0.61 13.40
C MET A 645 -50.63 0.14 14.74
N GLU A 646 -51.74 0.58 15.30
CA GLU A 646 -51.95 1.37 16.51
C GLU A 646 -51.86 0.56 17.83
N GLU A 647 -52.10 1.30 18.93
CA GLU A 647 -52.55 0.88 20.28
C GLU A 647 -51.47 0.45 21.28
N GLU A 648 -51.48 0.85 22.56
CA GLU A 648 -52.24 1.80 23.39
C GLU A 648 -51.47 1.78 24.73
N GLU A 649 -51.06 2.94 25.27
CA GLU A 649 -51.70 3.64 26.40
C GLU A 649 -51.38 3.16 27.83
N ALA A 650 -51.42 4.21 28.68
CA ALA A 650 -51.73 4.25 30.10
C ALA A 650 -50.59 3.99 31.10
N GLU A 651 -50.36 4.79 32.14
CA GLU A 651 -50.84 6.10 32.60
C GLU A 651 -50.32 6.23 34.06
N LYS A 652 -50.01 7.46 34.50
CA LYS A 652 -50.32 8.12 35.80
C LYS A 652 -49.14 8.96 36.31
N GLU A 653 -49.17 10.27 36.05
CA GLU A 653 -49.81 11.33 36.87
C GLU A 653 -49.01 11.55 38.18
N ASP A 654 -48.21 12.63 38.24
CA ASP A 654 -48.59 14.00 38.68
C ASP A 654 -48.64 14.05 40.23
N ASP A 655 -48.20 15.07 40.95
CA ASP A 655 -47.85 16.45 40.65
C ASP A 655 -47.22 17.06 41.94
N GLN A 656 -46.41 18.12 41.77
CA GLN A 656 -46.33 19.35 42.60
C GLN A 656 -46.16 19.27 44.14
N ASP A 657 -45.54 20.20 44.85
CA ASP A 657 -44.61 21.31 44.65
C ASP A 657 -44.38 21.87 46.08
N VAL A 658 -43.17 22.40 46.34
CA VAL A 658 -42.89 23.61 47.15
C VAL A 658 -43.43 23.68 48.60
N ASP A 659 -42.55 23.75 49.61
CA ASP A 659 -42.04 25.04 50.13
C ASP A 659 -41.15 24.87 51.38
N MET A 660 -40.20 25.82 51.51
CA MET A 660 -39.64 26.50 52.70
C MET A 660 -39.73 25.88 54.11
N SER A 661 -38.82 26.09 55.05
CA SER A 661 -37.52 26.78 55.15
C SER A 661 -37.00 26.55 56.59
N ASP A 662 -35.75 26.93 56.81
CA ASP A 662 -35.17 27.44 58.06
C ASP A 662 -34.67 26.46 59.15
N ASP A 663 -33.36 26.62 59.36
CA ASP A 663 -32.65 26.85 60.63
C ASP A 663 -32.73 25.79 61.73
N GLU A 664 -31.57 25.20 62.05
CA GLU A 664 -30.86 25.61 63.27
C GLU A 664 -29.44 25.03 63.31
N GLU A 665 -28.53 25.89 63.77
CA GLU A 665 -27.11 25.69 64.04
C GLU A 665 -26.87 24.76 65.24
N GLY A 666 -25.66 24.20 65.34
CA GLY A 666 -25.08 23.90 66.65
C GLY A 666 -24.28 22.61 66.74
N GLU A 667 -22.95 22.77 66.65
CA GLU A 667 -21.93 22.22 67.56
C GLU A 667 -22.00 20.71 67.92
N ASP A 668 -20.92 19.95 67.67
CA ASP A 668 -19.83 19.84 68.66
C ASP A 668 -18.86 18.68 68.36
N GLU A 669 -17.59 18.97 68.60
CA GLU A 669 -16.42 18.13 68.92
C GLU A 669 -16.34 16.64 68.52
N GLY A 670 -15.53 16.39 67.49
CA GLY A 670 -14.21 15.74 67.62
C GLY A 670 -14.04 14.41 68.36
N LYS A 671 -13.59 13.37 67.64
CA LYS A 671 -12.39 12.53 67.93
C LYS A 671 -12.19 11.42 66.89
N PRO A 672 -10.99 10.80 66.80
CA PRO A 672 -10.21 10.78 65.56
C PRO A 672 -9.88 9.37 65.06
N ASP A 673 -9.15 9.36 63.93
CA ASP A 673 -8.10 8.44 63.53
C ASP A 673 -8.30 6.93 63.80
N ASN A 674 -8.36 6.13 62.73
CA ASN A 674 -7.11 5.56 62.23
C ASN A 674 -7.26 4.93 60.85
N ASP A 675 -6.19 5.11 60.08
CA ASP A 675 -5.87 4.48 58.80
C ASP A 675 -6.06 2.95 58.79
N ARG A 676 -6.72 2.44 57.75
CA ARG A 676 -6.09 1.62 56.70
C ARG A 676 -7.05 1.25 55.57
#